data_AF-A0A518CQF7-F1
#
_entry.id   AF-A0A518CQF7-F1
#
_cell.length_a   1.000
_cell.length_b   1.000
_cell.length_c   1.000
_cell.angle_alpha   90.00
_cell.angle_beta   90.00
_cell.angle_gamma   90.00
#
_symmetry.space_group_name_H-M   'P 1'
#
loop_
_entity.id
_entity.type
_entity.pdbx_description
1 polymer ?
#
loop_
_entity_poly.entity_id
_entity_poly.type
_entity_poly.pdbx_seq_one_letter_code
_entity_poly.pdbx_strand_id
1 'polypeptide(L)'
;MPTPTPVELNQSGNEPAQSVRWSVYTLIIALSLAVVLVGLFKAKTLASGNDRSRWCTVWSLVEQKTYQIDDIMRQPGWDTIDKVKHEGHFYSTKPALFPTLVAGIYRMVKVTTGLDLLSQTETTTRVILFIVNVLPFVFSLLIWCLLLERYAARFYTRLFLLTVAGMGTLLTPFYVTLNNHTIAAFSLLISLYALLRILDAPPEQANRPRLYFLAGFFAAFTCTNELPAALYGLISFFILVRHDWQRTAKYYVPAAIIPLSAFFLSTYLSTGGLKPFYMYYGTEKYLFVDNGIPSYWFHPGGIDKSTDSPLQYLWHCTIGHHGIFSLTPVFLLIPYGWYLARQQQSEMTQGMRYIMWSGLGLTIFLFCFYLSRTENYNYGGMTAGLRWTFWLIPFWIMGMIPACDRYFKQASFWLVVSPLLVVSVFSALYPLHNPWQHPWLFQWMTQAQVIDYSDPVPQVNFERQIWIQTLPKEGKTEWAEFSRESLHGEPQSTKLTAKGEATSVELTIERNDLAEPIIVEVDRKKFEQGAAAREMLQFAENVDPSNRKWLIDWLSGGPKATYFRVRDNRYLHTSLRPEAFRCLRATASLALKASPEKPSRRYYCMAWWTTDVPFGIVRFRQTVSDGRGVLLTQHVWQMVECSDVRAFVNPFASELEDNSE
;
A
#
# COMPACT_ATOMS: atom_id res chain seq x y z
N MET A 1 -45.29 -23.51 -13.52
CA MET A 1 -44.00 -23.88 -14.13
C MET A 1 -43.56 -25.19 -13.49
N PRO A 2 -43.04 -26.17 -14.23
CA PRO A 2 -42.51 -27.38 -13.60
C PRO A 2 -41.36 -26.97 -12.68
N THR A 3 -41.34 -27.51 -11.47
CA THR A 3 -40.24 -27.39 -10.51
C THR A 3 -38.94 -27.75 -11.22
N PRO A 4 -37.89 -26.90 -11.22
CA PRO A 4 -36.60 -27.31 -11.72
C PRO A 4 -36.17 -28.52 -10.89
N THR A 5 -36.04 -29.67 -11.53
CA THR A 5 -35.42 -30.85 -10.95
C THR A 5 -34.04 -30.43 -10.45
N PRO A 6 -33.60 -30.86 -9.24
CA PRO A 6 -32.20 -30.77 -8.90
C PRO A 6 -31.39 -31.32 -10.07
N VAL A 7 -30.28 -30.68 -10.45
CA VAL A 7 -29.32 -31.28 -11.39
C VAL A 7 -29.18 -32.73 -10.97
N GLU A 8 -29.60 -33.67 -11.83
CA GLU A 8 -29.37 -35.09 -11.58
C GLU A 8 -27.86 -35.22 -11.46
N LEU A 9 -27.37 -35.29 -10.22
CA LEU A 9 -25.99 -35.63 -9.92
C LEU A 9 -25.75 -36.91 -10.69
N ASN A 10 -24.89 -36.83 -11.70
CA ASN A 10 -24.72 -37.90 -12.66
C ASN A 10 -24.38 -39.18 -11.88
N GLN A 11 -25.37 -40.06 -11.72
CA GLN A 11 -25.22 -41.39 -11.10
C GLN A 11 -24.40 -42.32 -12.00
N SER A 12 -23.79 -41.80 -13.06
CA SER A 12 -22.85 -42.50 -13.93
C SER A 12 -21.50 -42.68 -13.21
N GLY A 13 -21.44 -43.64 -12.29
CA GLY A 13 -20.26 -44.40 -11.85
C GLY A 13 -19.07 -43.61 -11.27
N ASN A 14 -18.80 -43.82 -9.98
CA ASN A 14 -17.65 -43.36 -9.18
C ASN A 14 -17.70 -41.93 -8.59
N GLU A 15 -18.84 -41.49 -8.04
CA GLU A 15 -18.76 -40.43 -7.02
C GLU A 15 -18.18 -41.04 -5.73
N PRO A 16 -17.07 -40.51 -5.16
CA PRO A 16 -16.52 -41.06 -3.93
C PRO A 16 -17.53 -40.97 -2.79
N ALA A 17 -17.45 -41.91 -1.84
CA ALA A 17 -18.25 -41.87 -0.62
C ALA A 17 -18.11 -40.50 0.08
N GLN A 18 -19.20 -40.03 0.69
CA GLN A 18 -19.23 -38.71 1.36
C GLN A 18 -18.06 -38.54 2.34
N SER A 19 -17.73 -39.58 3.12
CA SER A 19 -16.57 -39.57 4.03
C SER A 19 -15.25 -39.27 3.31
N VAL A 20 -15.03 -39.87 2.14
CA VAL A 20 -13.84 -39.63 1.32
C VAL A 20 -13.82 -38.18 0.81
N ARG A 21 -14.96 -37.68 0.30
CA ARG A 21 -15.04 -36.30 -0.21
C ARG A 21 -14.71 -35.28 0.89
N TRP A 22 -15.32 -35.42 2.06
CA TRP A 22 -15.09 -34.52 3.19
C TRP A 22 -13.68 -34.64 3.78
N SER A 23 -13.06 -35.82 3.74
CA SER A 23 -11.64 -35.97 4.10
C SER A 23 -10.73 -35.17 3.17
N VAL A 24 -10.98 -35.23 1.85
CA VAL A 24 -10.20 -34.45 0.87
C VAL A 24 -10.46 -32.95 1.02
N TYR A 25 -11.71 -32.53 1.27
CA TYR A 25 -12.02 -31.12 1.57
C TYR A 25 -11.27 -30.63 2.81
N THR A 26 -11.26 -31.45 3.87
CA THR A 26 -10.55 -31.13 5.10
C THR A 26 -9.05 -30.98 4.85
N LEU A 27 -8.45 -31.83 4.02
CA LEU A 27 -7.05 -31.71 3.62
C LEU A 27 -6.77 -30.41 2.86
N ILE A 28 -7.61 -30.04 1.89
CA ILE A 28 -7.45 -28.78 1.13
C ILE A 28 -7.60 -27.57 2.06
N ILE A 29 -8.56 -27.59 2.98
CA ILE A 29 -8.75 -26.53 3.99
C ILE A 29 -7.51 -26.45 4.89
N ALA A 30 -7.01 -27.57 5.39
CA ALA A 30 -5.84 -27.62 6.25
C ALA A 30 -4.58 -27.07 5.55
N LEU A 31 -4.35 -27.46 4.29
CA LEU A 31 -3.24 -26.93 3.48
C LEU A 31 -3.38 -25.43 3.23
N SER A 32 -4.58 -24.97 2.88
CA SER A 32 -4.85 -23.55 2.65
C SER A 32 -4.67 -22.72 3.92
N LEU A 33 -5.11 -23.25 5.07
CA LEU A 33 -4.91 -22.64 6.38
C LEU A 33 -3.41 -22.60 6.73
N ALA A 34 -2.67 -23.69 6.53
CA ALA A 34 -1.24 -23.74 6.78
C ALA A 34 -0.48 -22.67 5.97
N VAL A 35 -0.83 -22.50 4.69
CA VAL A 35 -0.29 -21.43 3.84
C VAL A 35 -0.55 -20.06 4.43
N VAL A 36 -1.80 -19.73 4.77
CA VAL A 36 -2.15 -18.41 5.33
C VAL A 36 -1.46 -18.17 6.68
N LEU A 37 -1.36 -19.20 7.53
CA LEU A 37 -0.66 -19.10 8.81
C LEU A 37 0.84 -18.84 8.61
N VAL A 38 1.50 -19.58 7.71
CA VAL A 38 2.92 -19.32 7.37
C VAL A 38 3.09 -17.89 6.86
N GLY A 39 2.16 -17.40 6.04
CA GLY A 39 2.11 -16.01 5.60
C GLY A 39 2.02 -15.03 6.76
N LEU A 40 1.04 -15.23 7.66
CA LEU A 40 0.79 -14.36 8.81
C LEU A 40 2.00 -14.24 9.75
N PHE A 41 2.70 -15.36 10.00
CA PHE A 41 3.90 -15.37 10.84
C PHE A 41 5.16 -14.85 10.15
N LYS A 42 5.19 -14.79 8.82
CA LYS A 42 6.28 -14.17 8.06
C LYS A 42 6.00 -12.71 7.68
N ALA A 43 4.75 -12.28 7.75
CA ALA A 43 4.35 -10.96 7.30
C ALA A 43 4.95 -9.87 8.21
N LYS A 44 5.50 -8.84 7.57
CA LYS A 44 5.90 -7.62 8.26
C LYS A 44 4.63 -6.89 8.70
N THR A 45 4.55 -6.52 9.96
CA THR A 45 3.40 -5.77 10.48
C THR A 45 3.47 -4.33 9.99
N LEU A 46 2.29 -3.71 9.80
CA LEU A 46 2.20 -2.31 9.40
C LEU A 46 2.94 -2.03 8.07
N ALA A 47 2.95 -2.99 7.15
CA ALA A 47 3.82 -2.98 5.97
C ALA A 47 3.49 -1.87 4.94
N SER A 48 2.31 -1.26 5.01
CA SER A 48 1.90 -0.20 4.07
C SER A 48 1.17 0.94 4.76
N GLY A 49 1.11 2.10 4.10
CA GLY A 49 0.24 3.21 4.53
C GLY A 49 -1.23 2.79 4.62
N ASN A 50 -1.69 1.93 3.71
CA ASN A 50 -3.08 1.47 3.64
C ASN A 50 -3.50 0.66 4.87
N ASP A 51 -2.66 -0.29 5.27
CA ASP A 51 -2.84 -1.12 6.47
C ASP A 51 -2.69 -0.26 7.72
N ARG A 52 -1.59 0.52 7.81
CA ARG A 52 -1.29 1.42 8.94
C ARG A 52 -2.42 2.40 9.24
N SER A 53 -3.03 2.99 8.22
CA SER A 53 -4.12 3.95 8.38
C SER A 53 -5.31 3.36 9.16
N ARG A 54 -5.63 2.07 8.95
CA ARG A 54 -6.67 1.36 9.71
C ARG A 54 -6.23 1.09 11.13
N TRP A 55 -5.00 0.61 11.32
CA TRP A 55 -4.45 0.36 12.66
C TRP A 55 -4.37 1.62 13.51
N CYS A 56 -4.04 2.77 12.91
CA CYS A 56 -4.07 4.06 13.59
C CYS A 56 -5.47 4.37 14.14
N THR A 57 -6.51 4.11 13.35
CA THR A 57 -7.91 4.27 13.81
C THR A 57 -8.24 3.29 14.93
N VAL A 58 -7.85 2.01 14.78
CA VAL A 58 -8.07 0.97 15.80
C VAL A 58 -7.44 1.36 17.14
N TRP A 59 -6.18 1.80 17.12
CA TRP A 59 -5.47 2.24 18.31
C TRP A 59 -6.12 3.48 18.92
N SER A 60 -6.42 4.51 18.11
CA SER A 60 -6.95 5.79 18.60
C SER A 60 -8.33 5.65 19.23
N LEU A 61 -9.18 4.76 18.70
CA LEU A 61 -10.48 4.48 19.31
C LEU A 61 -10.37 3.79 20.67
N VAL A 62 -9.37 2.93 20.89
CA VAL A 62 -9.19 2.21 22.15
C VAL A 62 -8.42 3.05 23.18
N GLU A 63 -7.31 3.67 22.78
CA GLU A 63 -6.43 4.39 23.70
C GLU A 63 -6.84 5.84 23.92
N GLN A 64 -7.36 6.50 22.88
CA GLN A 64 -7.68 7.95 22.90
C GLN A 64 -9.19 8.23 22.78
N LYS A 65 -10.02 7.21 22.56
CA LYS A 65 -11.49 7.34 22.39
C LYS A 65 -11.89 8.33 21.30
N THR A 66 -11.09 8.43 20.23
CA THR A 66 -11.30 9.35 19.11
C THR A 66 -10.95 8.71 17.77
N TYR A 67 -11.51 9.25 16.68
CA TYR A 67 -11.11 8.90 15.31
C TYR A 67 -9.87 9.66 14.83
N GLN A 68 -9.44 10.68 15.57
CA GLN A 68 -8.22 11.43 15.30
C GLN A 68 -6.99 10.53 15.47
N ILE A 69 -6.06 10.59 14.53
CA ILE A 69 -4.86 9.73 14.50
C ILE A 69 -3.55 10.50 14.72
N ASP A 70 -3.63 11.75 15.18
CA ASP A 70 -2.50 12.66 15.35
C ASP A 70 -1.38 12.06 16.22
N ASP A 71 -1.74 11.52 17.39
CA ASP A 71 -0.78 11.03 18.37
C ASP A 71 -0.08 9.75 17.94
N ILE A 72 -0.84 8.80 17.38
CA ILE A 72 -0.29 7.50 16.96
C ILE A 72 0.66 7.66 15.77
N MET A 73 0.39 8.60 14.87
CA MET A 73 1.26 8.84 13.72
C MET A 73 2.65 9.36 14.11
N ARG A 74 2.79 9.98 15.29
CA ARG A 74 4.09 10.42 15.82
C ARG A 74 4.95 9.25 16.30
N GLN A 75 4.35 8.07 16.52
CA GLN A 75 5.09 6.88 16.92
C GLN A 75 5.91 6.33 15.74
N PRO A 76 7.18 5.95 15.95
CA PRO A 76 8.02 5.40 14.90
C PRO A 76 7.36 4.22 14.19
N GLY A 77 7.24 4.31 12.86
CA GLY A 77 6.66 3.25 12.04
C GLY A 77 5.15 3.33 11.81
N TRP A 78 4.42 4.20 12.51
CA TRP A 78 2.95 4.31 12.44
C TRP A 78 2.42 5.34 11.45
N ASP A 79 3.26 6.29 10.99
CA ASP A 79 2.84 7.29 9.99
C ASP A 79 2.33 6.65 8.69
N THR A 80 1.41 7.34 8.03
CA THR A 80 0.73 6.88 6.82
C THR A 80 0.48 8.02 5.82
N ILE A 81 0.55 7.70 4.53
CA ILE A 81 0.11 8.59 3.45
C ILE A 81 -1.42 8.56 3.25
N ASP A 82 -2.08 7.52 3.77
CA ASP A 82 -3.52 7.29 3.60
C ASP A 82 -4.32 8.02 4.69
N LYS A 83 -4.05 9.32 4.84
CA LYS A 83 -4.65 10.24 5.82
C LYS A 83 -5.22 11.50 5.16
N VAL A 84 -6.17 12.12 5.83
CA VAL A 84 -6.73 13.43 5.48
C VAL A 84 -6.55 14.40 6.65
N LYS A 85 -6.58 15.70 6.38
CA LYS A 85 -6.64 16.74 7.40
C LYS A 85 -8.05 17.34 7.44
N HIS A 86 -8.67 17.38 8.62
CA HIS A 86 -9.99 17.94 8.81
C HIS A 86 -10.05 18.64 10.17
N GLU A 87 -10.47 19.91 10.20
CA GLU A 87 -10.57 20.71 11.43
C GLU A 87 -9.27 20.70 12.26
N GLY A 88 -8.11 20.77 11.60
CA GLY A 88 -6.81 20.78 12.26
C GLY A 88 -6.26 19.41 12.66
N HIS A 89 -7.03 18.33 12.50
CA HIS A 89 -6.66 16.98 12.93
C HIS A 89 -6.50 16.01 11.76
N PHE A 90 -5.68 14.97 11.97
CA PHE A 90 -5.51 13.88 11.01
C PHE A 90 -6.52 12.75 11.23
N TYR A 91 -7.06 12.23 10.14
CA TYR A 91 -7.95 11.07 10.13
C TYR A 91 -7.56 10.06 9.07
N SER A 92 -7.96 8.80 9.27
CA SER A 92 -7.83 7.77 8.24
C SER A 92 -8.71 8.08 7.03
N THR A 93 -8.17 7.82 5.83
CA THR A 93 -8.95 7.83 4.58
C THR A 93 -9.91 6.64 4.44
N LYS A 94 -9.84 5.64 5.32
CA LYS A 94 -10.58 4.38 5.16
C LYS A 94 -11.98 4.49 5.77
N PRO A 95 -12.98 3.75 5.23
CA PRO A 95 -14.30 3.69 5.85
C PRO A 95 -14.21 3.30 7.33
N ALA A 96 -14.87 4.09 8.20
CA ALA A 96 -14.68 4.03 9.65
C ALA A 96 -15.23 2.75 10.30
N LEU A 97 -16.27 2.14 9.72
CA LEU A 97 -16.98 1.01 10.34
C LEU A 97 -16.05 -0.16 10.66
N PHE A 98 -15.29 -0.66 9.69
CA PHE A 98 -14.49 -1.86 9.89
C PHE A 98 -13.38 -1.68 10.94
N PRO A 99 -12.55 -0.60 10.89
CA PRO A 99 -11.64 -0.28 11.99
C PRO A 99 -12.33 -0.11 13.35
N THR A 100 -13.57 0.41 13.39
CA THR A 100 -14.35 0.53 14.63
C THR A 100 -14.69 -0.84 15.23
N LEU A 101 -15.12 -1.80 14.40
CA LEU A 101 -15.37 -3.17 14.84
C LEU A 101 -14.08 -3.85 15.34
N VAL A 102 -12.98 -3.62 14.62
CA VAL A 102 -11.65 -4.15 14.98
C VAL A 102 -11.13 -3.52 16.28
N ALA A 103 -11.43 -2.25 16.55
CA ALA A 103 -11.14 -1.59 17.84
C ALA A 103 -11.84 -2.30 19.01
N GLY A 104 -13.08 -2.72 18.83
CA GLY A 104 -13.79 -3.55 19.81
C GLY A 104 -13.06 -4.87 20.08
N ILE A 105 -12.57 -5.54 19.04
CA ILE A 105 -11.77 -6.78 19.15
C ILE A 105 -10.44 -6.51 19.84
N TYR A 106 -9.72 -5.46 19.46
CA TYR A 106 -8.47 -5.07 20.11
C TYR A 106 -8.68 -4.82 21.60
N ARG A 107 -9.72 -4.08 21.98
CA ARG A 107 -10.06 -3.83 23.38
C ARG A 107 -10.28 -5.14 24.16
N MET A 108 -11.01 -6.09 23.59
CA MET A 108 -11.19 -7.41 24.23
C MET A 108 -9.87 -8.16 24.37
N VAL A 109 -9.03 -8.19 23.32
CA VAL A 109 -7.71 -8.84 23.35
C VAL A 109 -6.82 -8.20 24.42
N LYS A 110 -6.76 -6.87 24.48
CA LYS A 110 -5.95 -6.14 25.45
C LYS A 110 -6.40 -6.39 26.88
N VAL A 111 -7.71 -6.34 27.17
CA VAL A 111 -8.24 -6.58 28.52
C VAL A 111 -8.05 -8.03 28.98
N THR A 112 -8.15 -9.00 28.06
CA THR A 112 -8.08 -10.43 28.42
C THR A 112 -6.66 -11.00 28.45
N THR A 113 -5.75 -10.48 27.64
CA THR A 113 -4.38 -11.03 27.51
C THR A 113 -3.28 -10.06 27.92
N GLY A 114 -3.59 -8.78 28.09
CA GLY A 114 -2.61 -7.71 28.31
C GLY A 114 -1.86 -7.27 27.04
N LEU A 115 -2.14 -7.89 25.89
CA LEU A 115 -1.47 -7.55 24.63
C LEU A 115 -1.78 -6.13 24.16
N ASP A 116 -0.73 -5.41 23.77
CA ASP A 116 -0.81 -4.00 23.39
C ASP A 116 -0.18 -3.72 22.01
N LEU A 117 -0.76 -2.77 21.28
CA LEU A 117 -0.37 -2.49 19.89
C LEU A 117 0.96 -1.74 19.79
N LEU A 118 1.39 -0.98 20.79
CA LEU A 118 2.67 -0.28 20.76
C LEU A 118 3.80 -1.15 21.28
N SER A 119 3.57 -1.82 22.42
CA SER A 119 4.61 -2.59 23.09
C SER A 119 4.78 -4.02 22.54
N GLN A 120 3.73 -4.63 21.96
CA GLN A 120 3.80 -5.93 21.27
C GLN A 120 3.12 -5.89 19.89
N THR A 121 3.44 -4.91 19.05
CA THR A 121 2.79 -4.69 17.74
C THR A 121 2.65 -5.97 16.92
N GLU A 122 3.71 -6.76 16.82
CA GLU A 122 3.74 -7.99 16.00
C GLU A 122 2.76 -9.05 16.49
N THR A 123 2.82 -9.39 17.78
CA THR A 123 1.94 -10.39 18.39
C THR A 123 0.49 -9.92 18.40
N THR A 124 0.24 -8.68 18.80
CA THR A 124 -1.11 -8.12 18.93
C THR A 124 -1.83 -8.06 17.60
N THR A 125 -1.18 -7.55 16.54
CA THR A 125 -1.77 -7.51 15.20
C THR A 125 -2.03 -8.91 14.65
N ARG A 126 -1.13 -9.89 14.85
CA ARG A 126 -1.34 -11.28 14.40
C ARG A 126 -2.54 -11.94 15.07
N VAL A 127 -2.71 -11.77 16.38
CA VAL A 127 -3.88 -12.30 17.10
C VAL A 127 -5.18 -11.70 16.55
N ILE A 128 -5.21 -10.38 16.35
CA ILE A 128 -6.39 -9.71 15.80
C ILE A 128 -6.66 -10.17 14.37
N LEU A 129 -5.64 -10.23 13.50
CA LEU A 129 -5.77 -10.69 12.12
C LEU A 129 -6.19 -12.16 12.03
N PHE A 130 -5.74 -13.00 12.95
CA PHE A 130 -6.25 -14.37 13.05
C PHE A 130 -7.78 -14.37 13.23
N ILE A 131 -8.29 -13.52 14.13
CA ILE A 131 -9.73 -13.41 14.41
C ILE A 131 -10.49 -12.81 13.21
N VAL A 132 -10.03 -11.71 12.64
CA VAL A 132 -10.81 -10.93 11.64
C VAL A 132 -10.61 -11.37 10.20
N ASN A 133 -9.55 -12.12 9.90
CA ASN A 133 -9.25 -12.61 8.56
C ASN A 133 -9.17 -14.14 8.49
N VAL A 134 -8.32 -14.77 9.31
CA VAL A 134 -8.03 -16.21 9.18
C VAL A 134 -9.22 -17.09 9.56
N LEU A 135 -9.93 -16.75 10.65
CA LEU A 135 -11.16 -17.46 11.00
C LEU A 135 -12.24 -17.31 9.91
N PRO A 136 -12.61 -16.09 9.45
CA PRO A 136 -13.51 -15.91 8.30
C PRO A 136 -13.08 -16.64 7.03
N PHE A 137 -11.78 -16.74 6.77
CA PHE A 137 -11.25 -17.51 5.64
C PHE A 137 -11.61 -19.00 5.75
N VAL A 138 -11.36 -19.63 6.89
CA VAL A 138 -11.72 -21.04 7.11
C VAL A 138 -13.24 -21.24 6.98
N PHE A 139 -14.05 -20.35 7.56
CA PHE A 139 -15.50 -20.39 7.39
C PHE A 139 -15.93 -20.23 5.92
N SER A 140 -15.23 -19.38 5.15
CA SER A 140 -15.49 -19.22 3.72
C SER A 140 -15.28 -20.54 2.97
N LEU A 141 -14.19 -21.27 3.26
CA LEU A 141 -13.92 -22.56 2.62
C LEU A 141 -14.96 -23.62 2.99
N LEU A 142 -15.46 -23.62 4.22
CA LEU A 142 -16.56 -24.49 4.62
C LEU A 142 -17.85 -24.17 3.85
N ILE A 143 -18.17 -22.88 3.65
CA ILE A 143 -19.31 -22.47 2.83
C ILE A 143 -19.11 -22.88 1.37
N TRP A 144 -17.88 -22.77 0.84
CA TRP A 144 -17.54 -23.27 -0.48
C TRP A 144 -17.79 -24.77 -0.62
N CYS A 145 -17.40 -25.60 0.35
CA CYS A 145 -17.72 -27.03 0.33
C CYS A 145 -19.23 -27.27 0.20
N LEU A 146 -20.05 -26.52 0.95
CA LEU A 146 -21.51 -26.64 0.89
C LEU A 146 -22.10 -26.18 -0.44
N LEU A 147 -21.58 -25.10 -1.02
CA LEU A 147 -22.02 -24.59 -2.32
C LEU A 147 -21.60 -25.53 -3.45
N LEU A 148 -20.34 -25.98 -3.45
CA LEU A 148 -19.79 -26.84 -4.49
C LEU A 148 -20.44 -28.24 -4.47
N GLU A 149 -20.74 -28.81 -3.31
CA GLU A 149 -21.52 -30.06 -3.22
C GLU A 149 -22.91 -29.92 -3.85
N ARG A 150 -23.52 -28.73 -3.76
CA ARG A 150 -24.86 -28.49 -4.30
C ARG A 150 -24.88 -28.13 -5.78
N TYR A 151 -23.91 -27.34 -6.24
CA TYR A 151 -23.96 -26.69 -7.55
C TYR A 151 -22.96 -27.23 -8.56
N ALA A 152 -21.89 -27.92 -8.13
CA ALA A 152 -20.96 -28.55 -9.03
C ALA A 152 -21.25 -30.05 -9.16
N ALA A 153 -21.50 -30.50 -10.39
CA ALA A 153 -21.90 -31.87 -10.70
C ALA A 153 -20.73 -32.86 -10.57
N ARG A 154 -19.48 -32.43 -10.77
CA ARG A 154 -18.31 -33.32 -10.77
C ARG A 154 -17.46 -33.17 -9.52
N PHE A 155 -17.02 -34.29 -8.95
CA PHE A 155 -16.11 -34.32 -7.81
C PHE A 155 -14.83 -33.51 -8.05
N TYR A 156 -14.20 -33.66 -9.23
CA TYR A 156 -13.00 -32.92 -9.58
C TYR A 156 -13.23 -31.41 -9.74
N THR A 157 -14.41 -30.97 -10.20
CA THR A 157 -14.78 -29.54 -10.20
C THR A 157 -14.77 -28.99 -8.78
N ARG A 158 -15.36 -29.74 -7.82
CA ARG A 158 -15.40 -29.33 -6.40
C ARG A 158 -13.98 -29.18 -5.84
N LEU A 159 -13.10 -30.16 -6.08
CA LEU A 159 -11.71 -30.10 -5.61
C LEU A 159 -10.93 -28.94 -6.22
N PHE A 160 -11.06 -28.77 -7.54
CA PHE A 160 -10.38 -27.71 -8.28
C PHE A 160 -10.82 -26.33 -7.77
N LEU A 161 -12.12 -26.06 -7.70
CA LEU A 161 -12.64 -24.76 -7.29
C LEU A 161 -12.40 -24.47 -5.81
N LEU A 162 -12.43 -25.49 -4.93
CA LEU A 162 -12.05 -25.34 -3.53
C LEU A 162 -10.56 -24.97 -3.39
N THR A 163 -9.70 -25.57 -4.22
CA THR A 163 -8.26 -25.22 -4.26
C THR A 163 -8.07 -23.80 -4.76
N VAL A 164 -8.79 -23.38 -5.80
CA VAL A 164 -8.76 -22.00 -6.29
C VAL A 164 -9.20 -21.04 -5.18
N ALA A 165 -10.32 -21.31 -4.50
CA ALA A 165 -10.83 -20.48 -3.40
C ALA A 165 -9.84 -20.36 -2.23
N GLY A 166 -9.09 -21.43 -1.93
CA GLY A 166 -8.12 -21.46 -0.83
C GLY A 166 -6.80 -20.75 -1.14
N MET A 167 -6.22 -21.03 -2.31
CA MET A 167 -4.83 -20.63 -2.61
C MET A 167 -4.60 -20.16 -4.06
N GLY A 168 -5.61 -20.22 -4.92
CA GLY A 168 -5.48 -19.87 -6.34
C GLY A 168 -5.98 -18.49 -6.71
N THR A 169 -6.24 -17.59 -5.75
CA THR A 169 -6.67 -16.22 -6.02
C THR A 169 -5.83 -15.20 -5.26
N LEU A 170 -5.72 -13.99 -5.80
CA LEU A 170 -5.03 -12.88 -5.14
C LEU A 170 -5.72 -12.37 -3.87
N LEU A 171 -6.85 -12.95 -3.45
CA LEU A 171 -7.44 -12.70 -2.14
C LEU A 171 -6.60 -13.33 -1.00
N THR A 172 -5.99 -14.50 -1.25
CA THR A 172 -5.21 -15.26 -0.26
C THR A 172 -4.12 -14.45 0.44
N PRO A 173 -3.25 -13.69 -0.26
CA PRO A 173 -2.21 -12.92 0.41
C PRO A 173 -2.75 -11.77 1.27
N PHE A 174 -4.03 -11.36 1.14
CA PHE A 174 -4.60 -10.27 1.94
C PHE A 174 -5.07 -10.70 3.33
N TYR A 175 -5.22 -12.01 3.60
CA TYR A 175 -5.60 -12.48 4.93
C TYR A 175 -4.56 -12.16 6.02
N VAL A 176 -3.33 -11.79 5.64
CA VAL A 176 -2.25 -11.45 6.58
C VAL A 176 -2.15 -9.95 6.90
N THR A 177 -3.06 -9.11 6.40
CA THR A 177 -3.05 -7.65 6.62
C THR A 177 -4.45 -7.10 6.87
N LEU A 178 -4.58 -5.95 7.53
CA LEU A 178 -5.89 -5.36 7.81
C LEU A 178 -6.42 -4.64 6.56
N ASN A 179 -7.52 -5.16 6.01
CA ASN A 179 -8.10 -4.65 4.78
C ASN A 179 -9.62 -4.93 4.75
N ASN A 180 -10.35 -4.20 3.90
CA ASN A 180 -11.80 -4.37 3.78
C ASN A 180 -12.18 -5.48 2.77
N HIS A 181 -11.28 -5.83 1.86
CA HIS A 181 -11.54 -6.73 0.72
C HIS A 181 -11.86 -8.16 1.18
N THR A 182 -11.10 -8.69 2.14
CA THR A 182 -11.30 -10.04 2.71
C THR A 182 -12.66 -10.18 3.39
N ILE A 183 -13.01 -9.23 4.25
CA ILE A 183 -14.29 -9.25 4.97
C ILE A 183 -15.47 -8.98 4.03
N ALA A 184 -15.30 -8.15 2.99
CA ALA A 184 -16.31 -7.93 1.97
C ALA A 184 -16.59 -9.19 1.14
N ALA A 185 -15.55 -9.90 0.71
CA ALA A 185 -15.67 -11.16 -0.03
C ALA A 185 -16.32 -12.26 0.83
N PHE A 186 -15.94 -12.37 2.10
CA PHE A 186 -16.57 -13.29 3.06
C PHE A 186 -18.07 -12.99 3.24
N SER A 187 -18.39 -11.72 3.45
CA SER A 187 -19.78 -11.26 3.61
C SER A 187 -20.60 -11.51 2.36
N LEU A 188 -20.04 -11.24 1.18
CA LEU A 188 -20.69 -11.54 -0.08
C LEU A 188 -21.00 -13.04 -0.18
N LEU A 189 -20.04 -13.90 0.14
CA LEU A 189 -20.22 -15.34 0.06
C LEU A 189 -21.36 -15.85 0.96
N ILE A 190 -21.51 -15.32 2.19
CA ILE A 190 -22.64 -15.65 3.07
C ILE A 190 -23.96 -15.17 2.47
N SER A 191 -23.98 -13.96 1.92
CA SER A 191 -25.17 -13.40 1.26
C SER A 191 -25.58 -14.24 0.04
N LEU A 192 -24.62 -14.63 -0.81
CA LEU A 192 -24.85 -15.51 -1.96
C LEU A 192 -25.35 -16.89 -1.52
N TYR A 193 -24.76 -17.45 -0.46
CA TYR A 193 -25.24 -18.70 0.13
C TYR A 193 -26.70 -18.57 0.57
N ALA A 194 -27.05 -17.52 1.31
CA ALA A 194 -28.43 -17.30 1.75
C ALA A 194 -29.39 -17.11 0.58
N LEU A 195 -29.04 -16.31 -0.43
CA LEU A 195 -29.82 -16.11 -1.66
C LEU A 195 -30.08 -17.42 -2.39
N LEU A 196 -29.04 -18.23 -2.62
CA LEU A 196 -29.17 -19.54 -3.26
C LEU A 196 -30.07 -20.48 -2.46
N ARG A 197 -29.93 -20.48 -1.13
CA ARG A 197 -30.79 -21.28 -0.24
C ARG A 197 -32.25 -20.83 -0.24
N ILE A 198 -32.54 -19.56 -0.53
CA ILE A 198 -33.92 -19.06 -0.69
C ILE A 198 -34.45 -19.44 -2.06
N LEU A 199 -33.71 -19.12 -3.12
CA LEU A 199 -34.19 -19.20 -4.50
C LEU A 199 -34.32 -20.63 -5.03
N ASP A 200 -33.47 -21.55 -4.57
CA ASP A 200 -33.41 -22.91 -5.12
C ASP A 200 -33.91 -23.99 -4.16
N ALA A 201 -34.32 -23.65 -2.94
CA ALA A 201 -34.84 -24.64 -2.00
C ALA A 201 -36.37 -24.81 -2.12
N PRO A 202 -36.93 -25.97 -1.74
CA PRO A 202 -38.38 -26.13 -1.62
C PRO A 202 -39.00 -25.04 -0.72
N PRO A 203 -40.28 -24.65 -0.94
CA PRO A 203 -40.90 -23.52 -0.24
C PRO A 203 -40.74 -23.55 1.28
N GLU A 204 -40.87 -24.72 1.91
CA GLU A 204 -40.70 -24.90 3.36
C GLU A 204 -39.30 -24.53 3.87
N GLN A 205 -38.27 -24.77 3.05
CA GLN A 205 -36.89 -24.44 3.38
C GLN A 205 -36.50 -23.03 2.94
N ALA A 206 -37.08 -22.54 1.84
CA ALA A 206 -36.89 -21.19 1.32
C ALA A 206 -37.47 -20.11 2.25
N ASN A 207 -38.59 -20.42 2.91
CA ASN A 207 -39.35 -19.49 3.74
C ASN A 207 -38.79 -19.22 5.14
N ARG A 208 -37.56 -19.65 5.42
CA ARG A 208 -36.91 -19.53 6.73
C ARG A 208 -36.47 -18.09 7.01
N PRO A 209 -36.98 -17.41 8.06
CA PRO A 209 -36.62 -16.02 8.38
C PRO A 209 -35.13 -15.74 8.45
N ARG A 210 -34.36 -16.69 9.03
CA ARG A 210 -32.91 -16.59 9.17
C ARG A 210 -32.18 -16.40 7.83
N LEU A 211 -32.68 -16.95 6.73
CA LEU A 211 -32.01 -16.81 5.43
C LEU A 211 -32.18 -15.39 4.87
N TYR A 212 -33.38 -14.82 4.99
CA TYR A 212 -33.63 -13.42 4.61
C TYR A 212 -32.82 -12.45 5.48
N PHE A 213 -32.72 -12.73 6.78
CA PHE A 213 -31.88 -11.97 7.69
C PHE A 213 -30.40 -12.03 7.26
N LEU A 214 -29.86 -13.23 7.02
CA LEU A 214 -28.48 -13.40 6.57
C LEU A 214 -28.22 -12.70 5.23
N ALA A 215 -29.12 -12.83 4.26
CA ALA A 215 -29.01 -12.16 2.98
C ALA A 215 -28.99 -10.63 3.15
N GLY A 216 -29.89 -10.06 3.95
CA GLY A 216 -29.97 -8.61 4.17
C GLY A 216 -28.76 -8.06 4.92
N PHE A 217 -28.42 -8.67 6.05
CA PHE A 217 -27.28 -8.26 6.87
C PHE A 217 -25.97 -8.32 6.08
N PHE A 218 -25.67 -9.46 5.45
CA PHE A 218 -24.39 -9.64 4.81
C PHE A 218 -24.29 -8.93 3.45
N ALA A 219 -25.39 -8.76 2.70
CA ALA A 219 -25.37 -7.91 1.50
C ALA A 219 -25.05 -6.46 1.87
N ALA A 220 -25.72 -5.92 2.88
CA ALA A 220 -25.45 -4.57 3.35
C ALA A 220 -24.05 -4.45 3.97
N PHE A 221 -23.58 -5.45 4.73
CA PHE A 221 -22.23 -5.44 5.28
C PHE A 221 -21.15 -5.45 4.17
N THR A 222 -21.35 -6.18 3.06
CA THR A 222 -20.50 -6.06 1.87
C THR A 222 -20.48 -4.62 1.34
N CYS A 223 -21.63 -3.95 1.23
CA CYS A 223 -21.71 -2.54 0.77
C CYS A 223 -20.91 -1.58 1.65
N THR A 224 -20.95 -1.78 2.97
CA THR A 224 -20.25 -0.91 3.92
C THR A 224 -18.73 -1.10 3.93
N ASN A 225 -18.25 -2.26 3.46
CA ASN A 225 -16.83 -2.55 3.34
C ASN A 225 -16.28 -2.17 1.96
N GLU A 226 -17.10 -2.31 0.91
CA GLU A 226 -16.80 -1.97 -0.48
C GLU A 226 -17.90 -1.10 -1.08
N LEU A 227 -17.65 0.20 -1.23
CA LEU A 227 -18.66 1.16 -1.72
C LEU A 227 -19.28 0.77 -3.08
N PRO A 228 -18.53 0.28 -4.08
CA PRO A 228 -19.13 -0.18 -5.34
C PRO A 228 -20.11 -1.34 -5.18
N ALA A 229 -20.03 -2.10 -4.08
CA ALA A 229 -20.95 -3.19 -3.80
C ALA A 229 -22.36 -2.71 -3.38
N ALA A 230 -22.59 -1.40 -3.24
CA ALA A 230 -23.94 -0.85 -3.08
C ALA A 230 -24.91 -1.34 -4.17
N LEU A 231 -24.44 -1.49 -5.42
CA LEU A 231 -25.22 -2.03 -6.52
C LEU A 231 -25.61 -3.51 -6.27
N TYR A 232 -24.73 -4.31 -5.68
CA TYR A 232 -25.07 -5.68 -5.26
C TYR A 232 -26.15 -5.69 -4.17
N GLY A 233 -26.07 -4.78 -3.20
CA GLY A 233 -27.12 -4.58 -2.20
C GLY A 233 -28.49 -4.38 -2.85
N LEU A 234 -28.59 -3.45 -3.81
CA LEU A 234 -29.82 -3.21 -4.57
C LEU A 234 -30.29 -4.43 -5.37
N ILE A 235 -29.38 -5.09 -6.09
CA ILE A 235 -29.70 -6.30 -6.87
C ILE A 235 -30.28 -7.39 -5.96
N SER A 236 -29.62 -7.69 -4.84
CA SER A 236 -30.07 -8.72 -3.89
C SER A 236 -31.43 -8.37 -3.27
N PHE A 237 -31.66 -7.09 -2.95
CA PHE A 237 -32.95 -6.61 -2.46
C PHE A 237 -34.05 -6.82 -3.48
N PHE A 238 -33.88 -6.37 -4.73
CA PHE A 238 -34.92 -6.51 -5.75
C PHE A 238 -35.19 -7.97 -6.16
N ILE A 239 -34.16 -8.82 -6.17
CA ILE A 239 -34.34 -10.27 -6.36
C ILE A 239 -35.27 -10.83 -5.28
N LEU A 240 -35.04 -10.49 -4.00
CA LEU A 240 -35.84 -11.00 -2.90
C LEU A 240 -37.21 -10.35 -2.77
N VAL A 241 -37.36 -9.05 -3.11
CA VAL A 241 -38.70 -8.42 -3.21
C VAL A 241 -39.55 -9.12 -4.25
N ARG A 242 -38.95 -9.45 -5.41
CA ARG A 242 -39.66 -10.16 -6.49
C ARG A 242 -39.99 -11.61 -6.13
N HIS A 243 -39.17 -12.23 -5.29
CA HIS A 243 -39.42 -13.58 -4.80
C HIS A 243 -40.47 -13.62 -3.69
N ASP A 244 -40.32 -12.77 -2.67
CA ASP A 244 -41.22 -12.63 -1.52
C ASP A 244 -41.01 -11.28 -0.82
N TRP A 245 -41.86 -10.29 -1.14
CA TRP A 245 -41.76 -8.95 -0.58
C TRP A 245 -42.08 -8.91 0.93
N GLN A 246 -42.92 -9.80 1.45
CA GLN A 246 -43.33 -9.77 2.86
C GLN A 246 -42.18 -10.19 3.77
N ARG A 247 -41.53 -11.32 3.44
CA ARG A 247 -40.35 -11.78 4.19
C ARG A 247 -39.16 -10.86 4.00
N THR A 248 -39.01 -10.28 2.81
CA THR A 248 -37.98 -9.27 2.54
C THR A 248 -38.18 -8.03 3.41
N ALA A 249 -39.39 -7.46 3.45
CA ALA A 249 -39.70 -6.32 4.31
C ALA A 249 -39.54 -6.65 5.81
N LYS A 250 -39.95 -7.86 6.23
CA LYS A 250 -39.93 -8.24 7.66
C LYS A 250 -38.55 -8.64 8.18
N TYR A 251 -37.70 -9.24 7.36
CA TYR A 251 -36.43 -9.82 7.83
C TYR A 251 -35.20 -9.29 7.10
N TYR A 252 -35.23 -9.14 5.78
CA TYR A 252 -34.08 -8.63 5.01
C TYR A 252 -33.84 -7.15 5.31
N VAL A 253 -34.88 -6.30 5.23
CA VAL A 253 -34.73 -4.85 5.39
C VAL A 253 -34.23 -4.48 6.80
N PRO A 254 -34.83 -4.98 7.90
CA PRO A 254 -34.30 -4.71 9.25
C PRO A 254 -32.87 -5.22 9.43
N ALA A 255 -32.53 -6.37 8.85
CA ALA A 255 -31.17 -6.91 8.92
C ALA A 255 -30.15 -6.04 8.17
N ALA A 256 -30.53 -5.51 7.01
CA ALA A 256 -29.69 -4.61 6.21
C ALA A 256 -29.48 -3.25 6.89
N ILE A 257 -30.49 -2.74 7.61
CA ILE A 257 -30.40 -1.47 8.35
C ILE A 257 -29.28 -1.51 9.40
N ILE A 258 -28.99 -2.66 10.02
CA ILE A 258 -27.98 -2.77 11.08
C ILE A 258 -26.57 -2.31 10.62
N PRO A 259 -25.92 -2.96 9.62
CA PRO A 259 -24.61 -2.53 9.15
C PRO A 259 -24.66 -1.14 8.48
N LEU A 260 -25.74 -0.78 7.77
CA LEU A 260 -25.88 0.54 7.16
C LEU A 260 -25.90 1.64 8.22
N SER A 261 -26.68 1.45 9.29
CA SER A 261 -26.75 2.40 10.40
C SER A 261 -25.42 2.51 11.12
N ALA A 262 -24.74 1.39 11.37
CA ALA A 262 -23.38 1.40 11.94
C ALA A 262 -22.37 2.12 11.03
N PHE A 263 -22.47 1.94 9.71
CA PHE A 263 -21.64 2.64 8.74
C PHE A 263 -21.87 4.15 8.78
N PHE A 264 -23.13 4.60 8.70
CA PHE A 264 -23.43 6.03 8.73
C PHE A 264 -23.10 6.66 10.08
N LEU A 265 -23.34 5.94 11.19
CA LEU A 265 -22.98 6.41 12.53
C LEU A 265 -21.48 6.56 12.69
N SER A 266 -20.69 5.52 12.39
CA SER A 266 -19.22 5.59 12.46
C SER A 266 -18.65 6.65 11.50
N THR A 267 -19.28 6.83 10.33
CA THR A 267 -18.91 7.91 9.39
C THR A 267 -19.19 9.28 10.00
N TYR A 268 -20.39 9.50 10.55
CA TYR A 268 -20.76 10.76 11.20
C TYR A 268 -19.85 11.09 12.38
N LEU A 269 -19.54 10.11 13.22
CA LEU A 269 -18.62 10.28 14.35
C LEU A 269 -17.18 10.60 13.90
N SER A 270 -16.78 10.16 12.71
CA SER A 270 -15.44 10.40 12.17
C SER A 270 -15.33 11.69 11.35
N THR A 271 -16.37 12.10 10.63
CA THR A 271 -16.29 13.17 9.62
C THR A 271 -17.21 14.37 9.90
N GLY A 272 -18.10 14.28 10.91
CA GLY A 272 -19.17 15.24 11.14
C GLY A 272 -20.34 15.14 10.15
N GLY A 273 -20.30 14.21 9.18
CA GLY A 273 -21.33 14.08 8.14
C GLY A 273 -21.51 12.65 7.63
N LEU A 274 -22.36 12.46 6.61
CA LEU A 274 -22.64 11.13 6.05
C LEU A 274 -21.68 10.69 4.94
N LYS A 275 -20.88 11.62 4.43
CA LYS A 275 -19.88 11.36 3.38
C LYS A 275 -18.57 10.87 4.04
N PRO A 276 -18.08 9.66 3.75
CA PRO A 276 -16.81 9.18 4.29
C PRO A 276 -15.61 9.91 3.69
N PHE A 277 -14.51 10.02 4.44
CA PHE A 277 -13.31 10.75 3.99
C PHE A 277 -12.76 10.27 2.65
N TYR A 278 -12.84 8.98 2.35
CA TYR A 278 -12.43 8.42 1.06
C TYR A 278 -13.05 9.15 -0.16
N MET A 279 -14.27 9.67 -0.02
CA MET A 279 -14.99 10.35 -1.11
C MET A 279 -14.62 11.84 -1.26
N TYR A 280 -13.69 12.35 -0.45
CA TYR A 280 -13.13 13.71 -0.54
C TYR A 280 -11.80 13.74 -1.29
N TYR A 281 -11.46 12.67 -2.00
CA TYR A 281 -10.27 12.64 -2.84
C TYR A 281 -10.25 13.83 -3.81
N GLY A 282 -9.11 14.50 -3.91
CA GLY A 282 -8.92 15.72 -4.72
C GLY A 282 -9.32 17.03 -4.05
N THR A 283 -9.90 17.02 -2.86
CA THR A 283 -10.30 18.24 -2.13
C THR A 283 -9.24 18.71 -1.12
N GLU A 284 -9.50 19.83 -0.44
CA GLU A 284 -8.64 20.41 0.61
C GLU A 284 -8.33 19.44 1.77
N LYS A 285 -9.18 18.42 1.97
CA LYS A 285 -8.93 17.37 2.96
C LYS A 285 -7.75 16.48 2.60
N TYR A 286 -7.52 16.27 1.31
CA TYR A 286 -6.40 15.47 0.78
C TYR A 286 -5.19 16.34 0.43
N LEU A 287 -5.43 17.55 -0.05
CA LEU A 287 -4.42 18.51 -0.48
C LEU A 287 -4.16 19.48 0.67
N PHE A 288 -3.21 19.16 1.54
CA PHE A 288 -2.86 20.00 2.69
C PHE A 288 -1.35 20.05 2.90
N VAL A 289 -0.88 21.14 3.49
CA VAL A 289 0.51 21.28 3.96
C VAL A 289 0.50 21.31 5.49
N ASP A 290 1.30 20.44 6.09
CA ASP A 290 1.45 20.35 7.54
C ASP A 290 2.91 20.54 7.92
N ASN A 291 3.19 21.56 8.74
CA ASN A 291 4.54 21.91 9.19
C ASN A 291 5.57 21.96 8.04
N GLY A 292 5.20 22.56 6.90
CA GLY A 292 6.04 22.66 5.71
C GLY A 292 6.12 21.40 4.83
N ILE A 293 5.42 20.33 5.19
CA ILE A 293 5.38 19.07 4.43
C ILE A 293 4.02 18.97 3.71
N PRO A 294 4.01 18.93 2.36
CA PRO A 294 2.78 18.66 1.63
C PRO A 294 2.35 17.21 1.80
N SER A 295 1.04 16.98 1.74
CA SER A 295 0.50 15.64 1.64
C SER A 295 1.04 14.93 0.38
N TYR A 296 1.13 13.60 0.44
CA TYR A 296 1.56 12.78 -0.69
C TYR A 296 0.69 13.00 -1.93
N TRP A 297 -0.59 13.33 -1.73
CA TRP A 297 -1.59 13.44 -2.79
C TRP A 297 -1.50 14.71 -3.64
N PHE A 298 -0.68 15.69 -3.26
CA PHE A 298 -0.32 16.79 -4.16
C PHE A 298 0.41 16.30 -5.42
N HIS A 299 1.38 15.40 -5.21
CA HIS A 299 2.25 14.90 -6.25
C HIS A 299 2.47 13.40 -6.00
N PRO A 300 1.45 12.56 -6.27
CA PRO A 300 1.58 11.13 -6.07
C PRO A 300 2.77 10.60 -6.88
N GLY A 301 3.48 9.63 -6.32
CA GLY A 301 4.66 9.01 -6.91
C GLY A 301 4.33 7.66 -7.52
N GLY A 302 5.17 7.19 -8.44
CA GLY A 302 5.04 5.82 -8.92
C GLY A 302 3.77 5.54 -9.73
N ILE A 303 3.17 4.39 -9.45
CA ILE A 303 1.92 3.93 -10.11
C ILE A 303 0.71 4.82 -9.79
N ASP A 304 0.76 5.60 -8.70
CA ASP A 304 -0.35 6.46 -8.26
C ASP A 304 -0.45 7.77 -9.06
N LYS A 305 0.51 8.04 -9.96
CA LYS A 305 0.50 9.21 -10.87
C LYS A 305 -0.58 9.18 -11.94
N SER A 306 -1.14 8.00 -12.24
CA SER A 306 -2.13 7.85 -13.31
C SER A 306 -1.65 8.37 -14.69
N THR A 307 -0.48 7.94 -15.16
CA THR A 307 0.06 8.34 -16.48
C THR A 307 -0.51 7.55 -17.66
N ASP A 308 -1.30 6.50 -17.38
CA ASP A 308 -1.77 5.58 -18.41
C ASP A 308 -2.97 6.16 -19.18
N SER A 309 -3.00 5.93 -20.50
CA SER A 309 -4.22 6.12 -21.30
C SER A 309 -5.31 5.12 -20.89
N PRO A 310 -6.59 5.39 -21.21
CA PRO A 310 -7.69 4.47 -20.91
C PRO A 310 -7.47 3.02 -21.39
N LEU A 311 -6.86 2.86 -22.58
CA LEU A 311 -6.57 1.55 -23.15
C LEU A 311 -5.41 0.85 -22.43
N GLN A 312 -4.36 1.57 -22.06
CA GLN A 312 -3.26 1.03 -21.26
C GLN A 312 -3.77 0.58 -19.88
N TYR A 313 -4.61 1.40 -19.23
CA TYR A 313 -5.21 1.04 -17.95
C TYR A 313 -6.07 -0.22 -18.05
N LEU A 314 -6.94 -0.32 -19.05
CA LEU A 314 -7.75 -1.52 -19.29
C LEU A 314 -6.89 -2.76 -19.57
N TRP A 315 -5.86 -2.62 -20.41
CA TRP A 315 -4.90 -3.69 -20.69
C TRP A 315 -4.24 -4.19 -19.41
N HIS A 316 -3.75 -3.26 -18.57
CA HIS A 316 -3.10 -3.60 -17.31
C HIS A 316 -4.04 -4.16 -16.25
N CYS A 317 -5.33 -3.81 -16.27
CA CYS A 317 -6.35 -4.43 -15.41
C CYS A 317 -6.76 -5.84 -15.86
N THR A 318 -6.58 -6.20 -17.13
CA THR A 318 -7.02 -7.49 -17.68
C THR A 318 -5.88 -8.50 -17.82
N ILE A 319 -4.83 -8.18 -18.59
CA ILE A 319 -3.72 -9.10 -18.91
C ILE A 319 -2.32 -8.51 -18.70
N GLY A 320 -2.21 -7.23 -18.36
CA GLY A 320 -0.92 -6.62 -17.99
C GLY A 320 -0.57 -6.82 -16.51
N HIS A 321 0.19 -5.87 -15.95
CA HIS A 321 0.88 -6.03 -14.67
C HIS A 321 -0.02 -6.27 -13.45
N HIS A 322 -1.24 -5.75 -13.41
CA HIS A 322 -2.26 -6.02 -12.38
C HIS A 322 -3.43 -6.85 -12.93
N GLY A 323 -3.18 -7.58 -14.02
CA GLY A 323 -4.23 -8.22 -14.81
C GLY A 323 -4.91 -9.38 -14.10
N ILE A 324 -6.25 -9.35 -14.08
CA ILE A 324 -7.08 -10.42 -13.51
C ILE A 324 -6.78 -11.78 -14.17
N PHE A 325 -6.55 -11.81 -15.49
CA PHE A 325 -6.29 -13.03 -16.22
C PHE A 325 -4.79 -13.40 -16.26
N SER A 326 -3.88 -12.44 -16.21
CA SER A 326 -2.44 -12.73 -16.21
C SER A 326 -1.93 -13.19 -14.85
N LEU A 327 -2.43 -12.60 -13.77
CA LEU A 327 -2.07 -12.97 -12.40
C LEU A 327 -2.97 -14.06 -11.82
N THR A 328 -4.16 -14.30 -12.39
CA THR A 328 -5.00 -15.44 -12.00
C THR A 328 -5.53 -16.17 -13.24
N PRO A 329 -4.67 -16.86 -14.01
CA PRO A 329 -5.08 -17.48 -15.29
C PRO A 329 -6.23 -18.48 -15.22
N VAL A 330 -6.53 -19.09 -14.06
CA VAL A 330 -7.75 -19.92 -13.92
C VAL A 330 -9.02 -19.13 -14.23
N PHE A 331 -9.02 -17.81 -14.06
CA PHE A 331 -10.14 -16.93 -14.39
C PHE A 331 -10.44 -16.82 -15.88
N LEU A 332 -9.57 -17.32 -16.78
CA LEU A 332 -9.90 -17.50 -18.19
C LEU A 332 -11.10 -18.45 -18.40
N LEU A 333 -11.42 -19.29 -17.41
CA LEU A 333 -12.60 -20.14 -17.44
C LEU A 333 -13.92 -19.37 -17.20
N ILE A 334 -13.87 -18.16 -16.63
CA ILE A 334 -15.09 -17.39 -16.27
C ILE A 334 -15.87 -16.96 -17.50
N PRO A 335 -15.29 -16.28 -18.52
CA PRO A 335 -16.05 -15.85 -19.69
C PRO A 335 -16.70 -17.02 -20.41
N TYR A 336 -15.98 -18.14 -20.48
CA TYR A 336 -16.48 -19.37 -21.08
C TYR A 336 -17.58 -20.03 -20.22
N GLY A 337 -17.45 -20.00 -18.90
CA GLY A 337 -18.50 -20.46 -17.98
C GLY A 337 -19.78 -19.62 -18.08
N TRP A 338 -19.67 -18.30 -18.22
CA TRP A 338 -20.83 -17.43 -18.50
C TRP A 338 -21.45 -17.72 -19.89
N TYR A 339 -20.62 -17.97 -20.90
CA TYR A 339 -21.10 -18.39 -22.22
C TYR A 339 -21.90 -19.70 -22.14
N LEU A 340 -21.39 -20.72 -21.44
CA LEU A 340 -22.11 -21.98 -21.24
C LEU A 340 -23.39 -21.79 -20.41
N ALA A 341 -23.36 -20.97 -19.37
CA ALA A 341 -24.53 -20.65 -18.56
C ALA A 341 -25.66 -19.99 -19.39
N ARG A 342 -25.31 -19.23 -20.43
CA ARG A 342 -26.27 -18.71 -21.41
C ARG A 342 -26.85 -19.83 -22.28
N GLN A 343 -26.02 -20.76 -22.76
CA GLN A 343 -26.49 -21.87 -23.60
C GLN A 343 -27.36 -22.87 -22.83
N GLN A 344 -27.02 -23.13 -21.57
CA GLN A 344 -27.66 -24.13 -20.70
C GLN A 344 -28.64 -23.48 -19.72
N GLN A 345 -29.20 -22.32 -20.07
CA GLN A 345 -30.03 -21.53 -19.15
C GLN A 345 -31.28 -22.30 -18.65
N SER A 346 -31.80 -23.24 -19.45
CA SER A 346 -32.94 -24.10 -19.09
C SER A 346 -32.58 -25.19 -18.07
N GLU A 347 -31.32 -25.62 -18.01
CA GLU A 347 -30.83 -26.68 -17.11
C GLU A 347 -30.41 -26.12 -15.75
N MET A 348 -30.24 -24.80 -15.65
CA MET A 348 -29.70 -24.14 -14.47
C MET A 348 -30.79 -23.68 -13.51
N THR A 349 -30.54 -23.84 -12.21
CA THR A 349 -31.47 -23.38 -11.17
C THR A 349 -31.69 -21.87 -11.24
N GLN A 350 -32.84 -21.40 -10.76
CA GLN A 350 -33.20 -19.99 -10.82
C GLN A 350 -32.19 -19.11 -10.06
N GLY A 351 -31.78 -19.52 -8.86
CA GLY A 351 -30.81 -18.83 -8.05
C GLY A 351 -29.44 -18.74 -8.72
N MET A 352 -28.96 -19.83 -9.30
CA MET A 352 -27.68 -19.83 -10.02
C MET A 352 -27.72 -18.91 -11.25
N ARG A 353 -28.85 -18.86 -11.99
CA ARG A 353 -29.04 -17.87 -13.07
C ARG A 353 -28.92 -16.44 -12.57
N TYR A 354 -29.59 -16.09 -11.47
CA TYR A 354 -29.47 -14.74 -10.90
C TYR A 354 -28.04 -14.40 -10.51
N ILE A 355 -27.32 -15.32 -9.87
CA ILE A 355 -25.92 -15.10 -9.47
C ILE A 355 -25.01 -14.92 -10.68
N MET A 356 -25.15 -15.75 -11.71
CA MET A 356 -24.31 -15.66 -12.91
C MET A 356 -24.45 -14.30 -13.62
N TRP A 357 -25.69 -13.86 -13.83
CA TRP A 357 -25.94 -12.59 -14.51
C TRP A 357 -25.63 -11.37 -13.64
N SER A 358 -25.88 -11.46 -12.33
CA SER A 358 -25.49 -10.41 -11.38
C SER A 358 -23.96 -10.27 -11.33
N GLY A 359 -23.24 -11.39 -11.26
CA GLY A 359 -21.77 -11.40 -11.26
C GLY A 359 -21.18 -10.80 -12.53
N LEU A 360 -21.71 -11.15 -13.71
CA LEU A 360 -21.31 -10.54 -14.98
C LEU A 360 -21.59 -9.03 -14.98
N GLY A 361 -22.83 -8.63 -14.64
CA GLY A 361 -23.25 -7.22 -14.64
C GLY A 361 -22.43 -6.36 -13.68
N LEU A 362 -22.18 -6.86 -12.46
CA LEU A 362 -21.34 -6.19 -11.46
C LEU A 362 -19.88 -6.09 -11.92
N THR A 363 -19.35 -7.12 -12.59
CA THR A 363 -17.99 -7.08 -13.16
C THR A 363 -17.90 -5.97 -14.21
N ILE A 364 -18.83 -5.93 -15.16
CA ILE A 364 -18.87 -4.89 -16.20
C ILE A 364 -19.01 -3.50 -15.57
N PHE A 365 -19.99 -3.32 -14.67
CA PHE A 365 -20.23 -2.06 -13.98
C PHE A 365 -18.97 -1.54 -13.28
N LEU A 366 -18.28 -2.40 -12.54
CA LEU A 366 -17.09 -2.02 -11.79
C LEU A 366 -15.95 -1.58 -12.71
N PHE A 367 -15.71 -2.29 -13.81
CA PHE A 367 -14.75 -1.88 -14.82
C PHE A 367 -15.13 -0.54 -15.47
N CYS A 368 -16.38 -0.37 -15.88
CA CYS A 368 -16.85 0.90 -16.44
C CYS A 368 -16.68 2.05 -15.45
N PHE A 369 -16.99 1.83 -14.16
CA PHE A 369 -16.80 2.82 -13.12
C PHE A 369 -15.33 3.26 -12.99
N TYR A 370 -14.38 2.32 -12.89
CA TYR A 370 -12.96 2.67 -12.76
C TYR A 370 -12.36 3.23 -14.06
N LEU A 371 -12.80 2.76 -15.23
CA LEU A 371 -12.39 3.33 -16.52
C LEU A 371 -12.88 4.77 -16.73
N SER A 372 -14.00 5.16 -16.08
CA SER A 372 -14.51 6.52 -16.12
C SER A 372 -13.70 7.51 -15.26
N ARG A 373 -12.80 7.04 -14.39
CA ARG A 373 -11.95 7.88 -13.53
C ARG A 373 -10.67 8.31 -14.25
N THR A 374 -10.82 8.95 -15.41
CA THR A 374 -9.71 9.35 -16.30
C THR A 374 -8.72 10.31 -15.65
N GLU A 375 -9.17 11.08 -14.65
CA GLU A 375 -8.31 12.01 -13.91
C GLU A 375 -7.33 11.28 -12.98
N ASN A 376 -7.69 10.08 -12.49
CA ASN A 376 -6.95 9.37 -11.45
C ASN A 376 -7.19 7.86 -11.55
N TYR A 377 -6.63 7.21 -12.56
CA TYR A 377 -6.62 5.77 -12.69
C TYR A 377 -5.90 5.12 -11.51
N ASN A 378 -6.56 4.12 -10.93
CA ASN A 378 -6.12 3.52 -9.67
C ASN A 378 -6.10 2.00 -9.77
N TYR A 379 -4.93 1.39 -9.67
CA TYR A 379 -4.76 -0.07 -9.62
C TYR A 379 -4.96 -0.67 -8.21
N GLY A 380 -5.29 0.18 -7.25
CA GLY A 380 -5.31 -0.12 -5.82
C GLY A 380 -4.07 0.37 -5.07
N GLY A 381 -3.19 1.15 -5.68
CA GLY A 381 -1.89 1.57 -5.14
C GLY A 381 -0.78 0.55 -5.39
N MET A 382 0.27 0.57 -4.56
CA MET A 382 1.31 -0.48 -4.56
C MET A 382 0.76 -1.76 -3.90
N THR A 383 0.19 -2.64 -4.71
CA THR A 383 -0.53 -3.85 -4.27
C THR A 383 -0.25 -5.01 -5.22
N ALA A 384 -0.33 -6.26 -4.74
CA ALA A 384 -0.03 -7.44 -5.53
C ALA A 384 -1.17 -7.88 -6.48
N GLY A 385 -2.15 -7.01 -6.72
CA GLY A 385 -3.33 -7.29 -7.53
C GLY A 385 -4.35 -6.17 -7.50
N LEU A 386 -5.30 -6.23 -8.43
CA LEU A 386 -6.37 -5.25 -8.61
C LEU A 386 -7.44 -5.33 -7.50
N ARG A 387 -7.09 -4.82 -6.32
CA ARG A 387 -7.81 -5.14 -5.08
C ARG A 387 -9.27 -4.70 -5.05
N TRP A 388 -9.65 -3.62 -5.75
CA TRP A 388 -11.04 -3.18 -5.81
C TRP A 388 -11.99 -4.19 -6.50
N THR A 389 -11.46 -5.23 -7.16
CA THR A 389 -12.27 -6.33 -7.71
C THR A 389 -12.37 -7.55 -6.80
N PHE A 390 -11.61 -7.61 -5.71
CA PHE A 390 -11.49 -8.84 -4.92
C PHE A 390 -12.79 -9.30 -4.28
N TRP A 391 -13.67 -8.37 -3.93
CA TRP A 391 -15.00 -8.71 -3.42
C TRP A 391 -15.87 -9.43 -4.47
N LEU A 392 -15.55 -9.37 -5.77
CA LEU A 392 -16.26 -10.13 -6.82
C LEU A 392 -15.77 -11.57 -7.00
N ILE A 393 -14.65 -11.96 -6.38
CA ILE A 393 -14.08 -13.31 -6.53
C ILE A 393 -15.10 -14.43 -6.27
N PRO A 394 -16.01 -14.34 -5.27
CA PRO A 394 -17.06 -15.33 -5.11
C PRO A 394 -17.97 -15.51 -6.34
N PHE A 395 -18.34 -14.43 -7.03
CA PHE A 395 -19.09 -14.53 -8.28
C PHE A 395 -18.28 -15.24 -9.37
N TRP A 396 -17.00 -14.92 -9.46
CA TRP A 396 -16.10 -15.48 -10.45
C TRP A 396 -15.84 -16.97 -10.26
N ILE A 397 -15.67 -17.43 -9.01
CA ILE A 397 -15.53 -18.86 -8.71
C ILE A 397 -16.80 -19.63 -9.09
N MET A 398 -17.99 -19.10 -8.75
CA MET A 398 -19.26 -19.67 -9.22
C MET A 398 -19.37 -19.65 -10.75
N GLY A 399 -18.85 -18.59 -11.37
CA GLY A 399 -18.77 -18.40 -12.82
C GLY A 399 -18.04 -19.51 -13.57
N MET A 400 -17.06 -20.16 -12.94
CA MET A 400 -16.27 -21.23 -13.54
C MET A 400 -16.97 -22.60 -13.51
N ILE A 401 -18.00 -22.80 -12.69
CA ILE A 401 -18.64 -24.12 -12.48
C ILE A 401 -19.07 -24.78 -13.80
N PRO A 402 -19.80 -24.12 -14.72
CA PRO A 402 -20.25 -24.76 -15.96
C PRO A 402 -19.10 -25.21 -16.86
N ALA A 403 -18.04 -24.40 -16.95
CA ALA A 403 -16.85 -24.72 -17.73
C ALA A 403 -16.14 -25.97 -17.18
N CYS A 404 -15.93 -25.99 -15.86
CA CYS A 404 -15.31 -27.11 -15.17
C CYS A 404 -16.13 -28.41 -15.30
N ASP A 405 -17.44 -28.36 -15.03
CA ASP A 405 -18.29 -29.55 -15.07
C ASP A 405 -18.41 -30.16 -16.47
N ARG A 406 -18.32 -29.34 -17.52
CA ARG A 406 -18.32 -29.79 -18.91
C ARG A 406 -17.09 -30.63 -19.25
N TYR A 407 -15.91 -30.24 -18.76
CA TYR A 407 -14.63 -30.75 -19.26
C TYR A 407 -13.85 -31.64 -18.31
N PHE A 408 -14.11 -31.63 -16.98
CA PHE A 408 -13.38 -32.49 -16.04
C PHE A 408 -13.57 -34.01 -16.23
N LYS A 409 -14.43 -34.43 -17.16
CA LYS A 409 -14.52 -35.83 -17.64
C LYS A 409 -13.41 -36.21 -18.65
N GLN A 410 -12.67 -35.23 -19.17
CA GLN A 410 -11.63 -35.42 -20.19
C GLN A 410 -10.24 -35.32 -19.55
N ALA A 411 -9.40 -36.33 -19.73
CA ALA A 411 -8.03 -36.31 -19.21
C ALA A 411 -7.20 -35.14 -19.78
N SER A 412 -7.43 -34.77 -21.03
CA SER A 412 -6.77 -33.62 -21.69
C SER A 412 -7.07 -32.27 -21.04
N PHE A 413 -8.21 -32.13 -20.35
CA PHE A 413 -8.54 -30.88 -19.66
C PHE A 413 -7.57 -30.61 -18.49
N TRP A 414 -7.02 -31.66 -17.86
CA TRP A 414 -5.99 -31.51 -16.84
C TRP A 414 -4.70 -30.91 -17.37
N LEU A 415 -4.34 -31.19 -18.63
CA LEU A 415 -3.16 -30.60 -19.28
C LEU A 415 -3.31 -29.09 -19.47
N VAL A 416 -4.54 -28.59 -19.63
CA VAL A 416 -4.84 -27.17 -19.79
C VAL A 416 -4.99 -26.48 -18.42
N VAL A 417 -5.76 -27.07 -17.51
CA VAL A 417 -6.12 -26.38 -16.26
C VAL A 417 -5.00 -26.41 -15.22
N SER A 418 -4.12 -27.41 -15.24
CA SER A 418 -3.03 -27.52 -14.25
C SER A 418 -2.01 -26.39 -14.39
N PRO A 419 -1.51 -26.03 -15.59
CA PRO A 419 -0.66 -24.85 -15.77
C PRO A 419 -1.35 -23.55 -15.31
N LEU A 420 -2.63 -23.36 -15.64
CA LEU A 420 -3.39 -22.18 -15.21
C LEU A 420 -3.46 -22.08 -13.68
N LEU A 421 -3.71 -23.22 -13.01
CA LEU A 421 -3.74 -23.30 -11.55
C LEU A 421 -2.37 -23.03 -10.95
N VAL A 422 -1.31 -23.64 -11.48
CA VAL A 422 0.06 -23.45 -10.98
C VAL A 422 0.45 -21.97 -11.03
N VAL A 423 0.20 -21.28 -12.14
CA VAL A 423 0.50 -19.84 -12.25
C VAL A 423 -0.37 -19.00 -11.33
N SER A 424 -1.65 -19.35 -11.15
CA SER A 424 -2.56 -18.65 -10.24
C SER A 424 -2.13 -18.80 -8.78
N VAL A 425 -1.77 -20.01 -8.37
CA VAL A 425 -1.24 -20.30 -7.03
C VAL A 425 0.10 -19.61 -6.83
N PHE A 426 1.03 -19.71 -7.79
CA PHE A 426 2.29 -18.98 -7.74
C PHE A 426 2.07 -17.47 -7.53
N SER A 427 1.18 -16.87 -8.32
CA SER A 427 0.88 -15.44 -8.23
C SER A 427 0.27 -15.04 -6.88
N ALA A 428 -0.59 -15.90 -6.30
CA ALA A 428 -1.18 -15.68 -4.99
C ALA A 428 -0.17 -15.85 -3.84
N LEU A 429 0.76 -16.81 -3.96
CA LEU A 429 1.74 -17.11 -2.91
C LEU A 429 3.00 -16.24 -2.99
N TYR A 430 3.34 -15.71 -4.16
CA TYR A 430 4.49 -14.83 -4.35
C TYR A 430 4.51 -13.63 -3.37
N PRO A 431 3.39 -12.89 -3.19
CA PRO A 431 3.33 -11.76 -2.25
C PRO A 431 2.86 -12.16 -0.83
N LEU A 432 2.83 -13.45 -0.46
CA LEU A 432 2.17 -13.92 0.77
C LEU A 432 2.70 -13.28 2.07
N HIS A 433 3.97 -12.85 2.09
CA HIS A 433 4.60 -12.18 3.23
C HIS A 433 4.38 -10.65 3.23
N ASN A 434 3.92 -10.07 2.12
CA ASN A 434 3.56 -8.67 2.02
C ASN A 434 2.67 -8.45 0.78
N PRO A 435 1.33 -8.37 0.91
CA PRO A 435 0.45 -8.09 -0.22
C PRO A 435 0.58 -6.64 -0.76
N TRP A 436 1.24 -5.75 -0.01
CA TRP A 436 1.46 -4.34 -0.37
C TRP A 436 2.78 -4.15 -1.09
N GLN A 437 2.94 -4.87 -2.19
CA GLN A 437 4.07 -4.78 -3.11
C GLN A 437 3.59 -5.01 -4.53
N HIS A 438 4.33 -4.56 -5.53
CA HIS A 438 3.98 -4.84 -6.92
C HIS A 438 4.06 -6.35 -7.23
N PRO A 439 3.11 -6.88 -8.04
CA PRO A 439 3.10 -8.29 -8.41
C PRO A 439 4.32 -8.66 -9.26
N TRP A 440 4.65 -9.95 -9.32
CA TRP A 440 5.82 -10.45 -10.07
C TRP A 440 5.83 -9.97 -11.53
N LEU A 441 4.65 -9.88 -12.16
CA LEU A 441 4.54 -9.44 -13.54
C LEU A 441 4.87 -7.96 -13.73
N PHE A 442 4.48 -7.11 -12.77
CA PHE A 442 4.91 -5.71 -12.77
C PHE A 442 6.44 -5.61 -12.73
N GLN A 443 7.07 -6.32 -11.81
CA GLN A 443 8.53 -6.31 -11.66
C GLN A 443 9.24 -6.80 -12.93
N TRP A 444 8.72 -7.86 -13.53
CA TRP A 444 9.21 -8.36 -14.81
C TRP A 444 9.05 -7.33 -15.94
N MET A 445 7.88 -6.71 -16.07
CA MET A 445 7.64 -5.68 -17.10
C MET A 445 8.54 -4.45 -16.91
N THR A 446 8.82 -4.03 -15.67
CA THR A 446 9.78 -2.95 -15.37
C THR A 446 11.20 -3.34 -15.76
N GLN A 447 11.64 -4.56 -15.41
CA GLN A 447 12.98 -5.06 -15.77
C GLN A 447 13.15 -5.21 -17.29
N ALA A 448 12.09 -5.64 -17.97
CA ALA A 448 12.04 -5.74 -19.43
C ALA A 448 11.84 -4.37 -20.12
N GLN A 449 11.77 -3.27 -19.35
CA GLN A 449 11.56 -1.91 -19.85
C GLN A 449 10.28 -1.74 -20.69
N VAL A 450 9.27 -2.58 -20.44
CA VAL A 450 7.94 -2.49 -21.07
C VAL A 450 7.09 -1.40 -20.42
N ILE A 451 7.32 -1.14 -19.13
CA ILE A 451 6.66 -0.09 -18.35
C ILE A 451 7.71 0.72 -17.58
N ASP A 452 7.44 2.00 -17.40
CA ASP A 452 8.23 2.88 -16.54
C ASP A 452 7.29 3.74 -15.70
N TYR A 453 7.18 3.39 -14.42
CA TYR A 453 6.46 4.17 -13.41
C TYR A 453 7.44 4.87 -12.46
N SER A 454 8.72 5.01 -12.82
CA SER A 454 9.70 5.65 -11.95
C SER A 454 9.45 7.16 -11.83
N ASP A 455 9.79 7.73 -10.67
CA ASP A 455 9.72 9.18 -10.50
C ASP A 455 10.93 9.84 -11.16
N PRO A 456 10.73 10.88 -11.98
CA PRO A 456 11.84 11.59 -12.60
C PRO A 456 12.69 12.21 -11.50
N VAL A 457 14.01 12.01 -11.60
CA VAL A 457 14.97 12.65 -10.71
C VAL A 457 14.90 14.17 -10.94
N PRO A 458 14.85 14.99 -9.86
CA PRO A 458 14.89 16.44 -10.00
C PRO A 458 16.10 16.87 -10.83
N GLN A 459 15.85 17.62 -11.89
CA GLN A 459 16.90 18.15 -12.75
C GLN A 459 17.53 19.37 -12.09
N VAL A 460 18.87 19.45 -12.15
CA VAL A 460 19.64 20.60 -11.69
C VAL A 460 20.57 21.05 -12.82
N ASN A 461 20.80 22.35 -12.91
CA ASN A 461 21.66 22.98 -13.92
C ASN A 461 23.09 23.22 -13.41
N PHE A 462 23.51 22.51 -12.36
CA PHE A 462 24.81 22.68 -11.73
C PHE A 462 25.38 21.32 -11.30
N GLU A 463 26.70 21.24 -11.24
CA GLU A 463 27.43 20.07 -10.71
C GLU A 463 28.20 20.47 -9.45
N ARG A 464 28.33 19.54 -8.49
CA ARG A 464 29.14 19.73 -7.28
C ARG A 464 29.96 18.49 -6.97
N GLN A 465 31.21 18.70 -6.57
CA GLN A 465 32.07 17.68 -5.97
C GLN A 465 32.25 17.87 -4.46
N ILE A 466 31.63 18.90 -3.89
CA ILE A 466 31.58 19.17 -2.46
C ILE A 466 30.14 19.22 -1.97
N TRP A 467 29.90 19.07 -0.68
CA TRP A 467 28.54 19.09 -0.12
C TRP A 467 27.94 20.49 0.02
N ILE A 468 28.69 21.57 -0.25
CA ILE A 468 28.15 22.95 -0.30
C ILE A 468 27.44 23.17 -1.64
N GLN A 469 26.20 23.68 -1.60
CA GLN A 469 25.41 23.95 -2.81
C GLN A 469 25.67 25.34 -3.38
N THR A 470 25.69 26.36 -2.53
CA THR A 470 25.78 27.78 -2.92
C THR A 470 26.88 28.49 -2.14
N LEU A 471 27.37 29.60 -2.68
CA LEU A 471 28.25 30.52 -1.98
C LEU A 471 27.55 31.86 -1.79
N PRO A 472 27.95 32.68 -0.79
CA PRO A 472 27.39 34.01 -0.59
C PRO A 472 27.54 34.88 -1.85
N LYS A 473 26.65 35.85 -2.04
CA LYS A 473 26.79 36.86 -3.12
C LYS A 473 27.90 37.86 -2.78
N GLU A 474 28.38 38.57 -3.80
CA GLU A 474 29.33 39.68 -3.62
C GLU A 474 28.81 40.70 -2.59
N GLY A 475 29.71 41.12 -1.69
CA GLY A 475 29.42 42.08 -0.62
C GLY A 475 28.61 41.52 0.55
N LYS A 476 28.23 40.23 0.52
CA LYS A 476 27.54 39.57 1.62
C LYS A 476 28.48 38.71 2.46
N THR A 477 28.30 38.78 3.78
CA THR A 477 28.89 37.84 4.72
C THR A 477 27.78 36.93 5.25
N GLU A 478 27.95 35.63 5.08
CA GLU A 478 27.04 34.62 5.63
C GLU A 478 27.81 33.67 6.54
N TRP A 479 27.15 33.13 7.55
CA TRP A 479 27.75 32.14 8.44
C TRP A 479 26.76 31.04 8.81
N ALA A 480 27.29 29.88 9.17
CA ALA A 480 26.51 28.73 9.61
C ALA A 480 27.32 27.88 10.60
N GLU A 481 26.67 27.45 11.67
CA GLU A 481 27.24 26.55 12.66
C GLU A 481 26.64 25.14 12.49
N PHE A 482 27.54 24.16 12.40
CA PHE A 482 27.18 22.75 12.26
C PHE A 482 27.60 21.98 13.51
N SER A 483 26.64 21.29 14.11
CA SER A 483 26.91 20.31 15.16
C SER A 483 27.06 18.92 14.55
N ARG A 484 28.09 18.18 15.01
CA ARG A 484 28.38 16.81 14.60
C ARG A 484 27.90 15.82 15.64
N GLU A 485 26.91 15.02 15.27
CA GLU A 485 26.61 13.77 15.97
C GLU A 485 27.51 12.64 15.44
N SER A 486 28.15 11.92 16.34
CA SER A 486 28.90 10.70 16.03
C SER A 486 28.37 9.53 16.84
N LEU A 487 28.45 8.32 16.28
CA LEU A 487 28.14 7.09 17.01
C LEU A 487 29.08 6.88 18.21
N HIS A 488 30.31 7.38 18.14
CA HIS A 488 31.34 7.23 19.17
C HIS A 488 32.16 8.53 19.25
N GLY A 489 31.82 9.41 20.19
CA GLY A 489 32.63 10.60 20.49
C GLY A 489 31.82 11.80 20.97
N GLU A 490 32.53 12.79 21.53
CA GLU A 490 31.95 14.06 21.95
C GLU A 490 31.42 14.88 20.76
N PRO A 491 30.35 15.67 20.95
CA PRO A 491 29.84 16.59 19.94
C PRO A 491 30.94 17.55 19.49
N GLN A 492 31.11 17.69 18.17
CA GLN A 492 31.99 18.72 17.61
C GLN A 492 31.14 19.81 16.97
N SER A 493 31.49 21.07 17.22
CA SER A 493 30.92 22.20 16.50
C SER A 493 31.94 22.77 15.51
N THR A 494 31.46 23.01 14.30
CA THR A 494 32.21 23.69 13.25
C THR A 494 31.40 24.86 12.74
N LYS A 495 31.93 26.08 12.86
CA LYS A 495 31.34 27.29 12.31
C LYS A 495 32.05 27.67 11.02
N LEU A 496 31.26 27.95 9.99
CA LEU A 496 31.70 28.45 8.70
C LEU A 496 31.28 29.90 8.57
N THR A 497 32.22 30.77 8.27
CA THR A 497 31.94 32.18 7.93
C THR A 497 32.49 32.42 6.55
N ALA A 498 31.68 32.93 5.64
CA ALA A 498 32.07 33.20 4.27
C ALA A 498 31.77 34.64 3.89
N LYS A 499 32.79 35.35 3.40
CA LYS A 499 32.68 36.72 2.90
C LYS A 499 32.79 36.69 1.38
N GLY A 500 31.69 37.05 0.72
CA GLY A 500 31.60 37.02 -0.74
C GLY A 500 32.29 38.23 -1.36
N GLU A 501 33.28 37.98 -2.21
CA GLU A 501 33.89 38.96 -3.10
C GLU A 501 33.44 38.70 -4.55
N ALA A 502 33.88 39.56 -5.47
CA ALA A 502 33.51 39.49 -6.88
C ALA A 502 33.97 38.17 -7.53
N THR A 503 35.23 37.79 -7.32
CA THR A 503 35.87 36.61 -7.95
C THR A 503 36.16 35.46 -7.01
N SER A 504 36.15 35.72 -5.71
CA SER A 504 36.52 34.77 -4.65
C SER A 504 35.53 34.83 -3.49
N VAL A 505 35.62 33.86 -2.60
CA VAL A 505 34.95 33.87 -1.29
C VAL A 505 35.99 33.51 -0.25
N GLU A 506 36.25 34.41 0.68
CA GLU A 506 37.06 34.09 1.86
C GLU A 506 36.20 33.22 2.79
N LEU A 507 36.64 31.98 3.03
CA LEU A 507 35.97 31.01 3.88
C LEU A 507 36.82 30.78 5.14
N THR A 508 36.27 31.15 6.29
CA THR A 508 36.83 30.91 7.62
C THR A 508 36.13 29.72 8.25
N ILE A 509 36.91 28.74 8.72
CA ILE A 509 36.42 27.53 9.40
C ILE A 509 36.93 27.55 10.84
N GLU A 510 36.02 27.77 11.77
CA GLU A 510 36.26 27.71 13.21
C GLU A 510 35.82 26.34 13.73
N ARG A 511 36.70 25.64 14.42
CA ARG A 511 36.40 24.36 15.06
C ARG A 511 36.72 24.42 16.53
N ASN A 512 35.88 23.80 17.35
CA ASN A 512 36.08 23.77 18.79
C ASN A 512 37.35 23.03 19.24
N ASP A 513 37.93 22.17 18.39
CA ASP A 513 39.16 21.43 18.67
C ASP A 513 40.43 22.05 18.06
N LEU A 514 40.32 23.21 17.41
CA LEU A 514 41.45 23.96 16.87
C LEU A 514 41.65 25.27 17.64
N ALA A 515 42.91 25.64 17.89
CA ALA A 515 43.25 26.90 18.55
C ALA A 515 43.11 28.12 17.61
N GLU A 516 43.34 27.91 16.31
CA GLU A 516 43.23 28.95 15.28
C GLU A 516 42.29 28.51 14.15
N PRO A 517 41.52 29.44 13.57
CA PRO A 517 40.64 29.14 12.44
C PRO A 517 41.44 28.84 11.17
N ILE A 518 40.87 27.98 10.31
CA ILE A 518 41.41 27.75 8.97
C ILE A 518 40.80 28.80 8.04
N ILE A 519 41.63 29.63 7.42
CA ILE A 519 41.20 30.62 6.42
C ILE A 519 41.65 30.15 5.04
N VAL A 520 40.72 30.13 4.09
CA VAL A 520 40.96 29.70 2.70
C VAL A 520 40.15 30.54 1.74
N GLU A 521 40.71 30.87 0.59
CA GLU A 521 39.95 31.50 -0.50
C GLU A 521 39.35 30.44 -1.43
N VAL A 522 38.09 30.63 -1.80
CA VAL A 522 37.37 29.78 -2.76
C VAL A 522 37.22 30.55 -4.06
N ASP A 523 37.76 30.04 -5.16
CA ASP A 523 37.55 30.58 -6.51
C ASP A 523 36.09 30.37 -6.94
N ARG A 524 35.34 31.46 -7.11
CA ARG A 524 33.91 31.42 -7.44
C ARG A 524 33.66 30.76 -8.79
N LYS A 525 34.48 31.07 -9.80
CA LYS A 525 34.31 30.56 -11.16
C LYS A 525 34.53 29.04 -11.20
N LYS A 526 35.54 28.55 -10.50
CA LYS A 526 35.80 27.10 -10.39
C LYS A 526 34.70 26.39 -9.59
N PHE A 527 34.18 27.01 -8.53
CA PHE A 527 33.03 26.48 -7.79
C PHE A 527 31.79 26.35 -8.68
N GLU A 528 31.47 27.39 -9.46
CA GLU A 528 30.34 27.39 -10.40
C GLU A 528 30.48 26.33 -11.49
N GLN A 529 31.71 26.06 -11.93
CA GLN A 529 32.05 24.99 -12.87
C GLN A 529 32.06 23.59 -12.24
N GLY A 530 31.81 23.46 -10.93
CA GLY A 530 31.76 22.17 -10.24
C GLY A 530 33.13 21.52 -10.04
N ALA A 531 34.21 22.31 -10.02
CA ALA A 531 35.58 21.83 -9.83
C ALA A 531 35.78 21.08 -8.50
N ALA A 532 36.90 20.37 -8.36
CA ALA A 532 37.25 19.69 -7.12
C ALA A 532 37.65 20.68 -6.03
N ALA A 533 37.46 20.31 -4.75
CA ALA A 533 37.93 21.13 -3.61
C ALA A 533 39.41 21.52 -3.74
N ARG A 534 40.26 20.61 -4.23
CA ARG A 534 41.70 20.85 -4.41
C ARG A 534 42.04 21.90 -5.46
N GLU A 535 41.13 22.14 -6.40
CA GLU A 535 41.34 23.05 -7.53
C GLU A 535 40.77 24.45 -7.24
N MET A 536 39.69 24.51 -6.45
CA MET A 536 39.01 25.76 -6.10
C MET A 536 39.55 26.44 -4.85
N LEU A 537 40.15 25.68 -3.92
CA LEU A 537 40.65 26.20 -2.64
C LEU A 537 42.08 26.71 -2.77
N GLN A 538 42.31 27.95 -2.35
CA GLN A 538 43.62 28.58 -2.24
C GLN A 538 43.95 28.82 -0.77
N PHE A 539 44.95 28.10 -0.27
CA PHE A 539 45.37 28.17 1.13
C PHE A 539 46.53 29.14 1.30
N ALA A 540 46.50 29.95 2.37
CA ALA A 540 47.66 30.72 2.78
C ALA A 540 48.84 29.79 3.16
N GLU A 541 50.08 30.27 2.97
CA GLU A 541 51.28 29.45 3.15
C GLU A 541 51.43 28.88 4.57
N ASN A 542 50.90 29.58 5.57
CA ASN A 542 50.95 29.22 6.99
C ASN A 542 49.94 28.13 7.43
N VAL A 543 48.98 27.72 6.60
CA VAL A 543 48.00 26.69 6.98
C VAL A 543 48.64 25.30 7.01
N ASP A 544 48.55 24.60 8.14
CA ASP A 544 49.10 23.25 8.35
C ASP A 544 48.63 22.24 7.26
N PRO A 545 49.53 21.43 6.66
CA PRO A 545 49.18 20.47 5.61
C PRO A 545 48.09 19.45 5.99
N SER A 546 48.04 19.03 7.26
CA SER A 546 47.00 18.13 7.78
C SER A 546 45.63 18.79 7.80
N ASN A 547 45.55 20.07 8.17
CA ASN A 547 44.34 20.89 8.12
C ASN A 547 43.88 21.12 6.67
N ARG A 548 44.80 21.39 5.75
CA ARG A 548 44.49 21.49 4.30
C ARG A 548 43.83 20.20 3.80
N LYS A 549 44.47 19.06 4.07
CA LYS A 549 43.98 17.75 3.66
C LYS A 549 42.62 17.44 4.29
N TRP A 550 42.48 17.67 5.59
CA TRP A 550 41.23 17.47 6.30
C TRP A 550 40.09 18.28 5.67
N LEU A 551 40.29 19.57 5.40
CA LEU A 551 39.25 20.45 4.85
C LEU A 551 38.81 19.97 3.47
N ILE A 552 39.77 19.62 2.62
CA ILE A 552 39.51 19.06 1.28
C ILE A 552 38.69 17.77 1.39
N ASP A 553 39.11 16.83 2.24
CA ASP A 553 38.46 15.53 2.40
C ASP A 553 37.05 15.70 3.02
N TRP A 554 36.91 16.63 3.97
CA TRP A 554 35.65 16.96 4.63
C TRP A 554 34.66 17.62 3.67
N LEU A 555 35.08 18.61 2.88
CA LEU A 555 34.22 19.23 1.85
C LEU A 555 33.83 18.22 0.76
N SER A 556 34.76 17.38 0.33
CA SER A 556 34.52 16.38 -0.74
C SER A 556 33.70 15.17 -0.27
N GLY A 557 33.57 14.97 1.05
CA GLY A 557 32.92 13.77 1.60
C GLY A 557 33.77 12.49 1.54
N GLY A 558 35.08 12.64 1.28
CA GLY A 558 36.02 11.53 1.15
C GLY A 558 37.37 11.97 0.58
N PRO A 559 38.36 11.06 0.52
CA PRO A 559 39.75 11.38 0.17
C PRO A 559 40.00 11.67 -1.31
N LYS A 560 39.00 11.46 -2.17
CA LYS A 560 39.02 11.81 -3.60
C LYS A 560 37.68 12.45 -3.95
N ALA A 561 37.74 13.45 -4.82
CA ALA A 561 36.55 14.16 -5.26
C ALA A 561 35.64 13.25 -6.12
N THR A 562 34.34 13.41 -5.98
CA THR A 562 33.32 12.66 -6.72
C THR A 562 32.09 13.53 -6.86
N TYR A 563 31.46 13.52 -8.03
CA TYR A 563 30.24 14.29 -8.25
C TYR A 563 29.08 13.78 -7.38
N PHE A 564 28.41 14.74 -6.74
CA PHE A 564 27.14 14.52 -6.06
C PHE A 564 26.04 14.35 -7.11
N ARG A 565 25.27 13.27 -6.98
CA ARG A 565 24.09 13.00 -7.81
C ARG A 565 22.84 13.30 -7.02
N VAL A 566 22.00 14.20 -7.51
CA VAL A 566 20.66 14.45 -6.97
C VAL A 566 19.82 13.18 -7.08
N ARG A 567 19.02 12.89 -6.06
CA ARG A 567 18.21 11.67 -5.97
C ARG A 567 16.73 11.98 -5.95
N ASP A 568 16.30 12.73 -4.95
CA ASP A 568 14.89 13.03 -4.71
C ASP A 568 14.75 14.33 -3.89
N ASN A 569 13.50 14.80 -3.77
CA ASN A 569 13.14 15.81 -2.79
C ASN A 569 12.90 15.15 -1.42
N ARG A 570 13.34 15.80 -0.35
CA ARG A 570 13.09 15.39 1.04
C ARG A 570 12.75 16.59 1.89
N TYR A 571 11.82 16.40 2.81
CA TYR A 571 11.46 17.40 3.81
C TYR A 571 12.21 17.11 5.11
N LEU A 572 12.83 18.14 5.68
CA LEU A 572 13.68 18.00 6.85
C LEU A 572 13.29 19.01 7.93
N HIS A 573 12.88 18.52 9.11
CA HIS A 573 12.72 19.37 10.30
C HIS A 573 14.06 19.64 10.97
N THR A 574 14.26 20.88 11.41
CA THR A 574 15.43 21.34 12.17
C THR A 574 15.00 22.35 13.24
N SER A 575 15.95 22.78 14.07
CA SER A 575 15.74 23.86 15.04
C SER A 575 15.70 25.27 14.42
N LEU A 576 16.05 25.41 13.13
CA LEU A 576 16.21 26.73 12.49
C LEU A 576 14.87 27.42 12.21
N ARG A 577 13.81 26.65 11.95
CA ARG A 577 12.43 27.14 11.86
C ARG A 577 11.44 26.00 12.13
N PRO A 578 10.18 26.29 12.52
CA PRO A 578 9.17 25.26 12.78
C PRO A 578 8.87 24.37 11.56
N GLU A 579 8.74 24.98 10.38
CA GLU A 579 8.41 24.28 9.15
C GLU A 579 9.61 23.54 8.54
N ALA A 580 9.34 22.36 7.99
CA ALA A 580 10.37 21.58 7.31
C ALA A 580 10.98 22.33 6.13
N PHE A 581 12.28 22.11 5.91
CA PHE A 581 12.97 22.53 4.71
C PHE A 581 12.72 21.53 3.58
N ARG A 582 12.28 22.01 2.42
CA ARG A 582 12.29 21.23 1.19
C ARG A 582 13.72 21.19 0.65
N CYS A 583 14.33 20.02 0.70
CA CYS A 583 15.72 19.80 0.31
C CYS A 583 15.84 18.86 -0.88
N LEU A 584 16.77 19.16 -1.79
CA LEU A 584 17.29 18.20 -2.76
C LEU A 584 18.28 17.29 -2.03
N ARG A 585 18.00 15.99 -2.00
CA ARG A 585 18.92 15.01 -1.44
C ARG A 585 19.91 14.59 -2.52
N ALA A 586 21.19 14.90 -2.30
CA ALA A 586 22.27 14.57 -3.21
C ALA A 586 23.27 13.61 -2.56
N THR A 587 23.88 12.72 -3.35
CA THR A 587 24.77 11.67 -2.83
C THR A 587 26.04 11.55 -3.65
N ALA A 588 27.19 11.42 -2.98
CA ALA A 588 28.47 11.04 -3.57
C ALA A 588 28.95 9.71 -2.95
N SER A 589 29.46 8.79 -3.77
CA SER A 589 29.96 7.48 -3.32
C SER A 589 31.29 7.18 -3.99
N LEU A 590 32.29 6.86 -3.19
CA LEU A 590 33.64 6.51 -3.63
C LEU A 590 34.04 5.16 -3.03
N ALA A 591 34.36 4.17 -3.87
CA ALA A 591 34.92 2.90 -3.43
C ALA A 591 36.43 2.86 -3.74
N LEU A 592 37.25 2.68 -2.71
CA LEU A 592 38.68 2.47 -2.85
C LEU A 592 38.99 0.98 -2.68
N LYS A 593 39.65 0.40 -3.68
CA LYS A 593 40.14 -0.98 -3.63
C LYS A 593 41.27 -1.11 -2.61
N ALA A 594 41.43 -2.32 -2.08
CA ALA A 594 42.53 -2.63 -1.17
C ALA A 594 43.89 -2.44 -1.89
N SER A 595 44.88 -1.95 -1.15
CA SER A 595 46.29 -1.92 -1.53
C SER A 595 47.11 -2.63 -0.44
N PRO A 596 48.39 -2.97 -0.68
CA PRO A 596 49.24 -3.62 0.34
C PRO A 596 49.29 -2.88 1.67
N GLU A 597 49.09 -1.55 1.64
CA GLU A 597 49.15 -0.67 2.81
C GLU A 597 47.77 -0.30 3.39
N LYS A 598 46.67 -0.50 2.64
CA LYS A 598 45.33 -0.01 3.06
C LYS A 598 44.21 -0.99 2.69
N PRO A 599 43.31 -1.33 3.64
CA PRO A 599 42.15 -2.15 3.33
C PRO A 599 41.17 -1.41 2.42
N SER A 600 40.31 -2.17 1.73
CA SER A 600 39.24 -1.57 0.92
C SER A 600 38.28 -0.77 1.80
N ARG A 601 37.93 0.45 1.34
CA ARG A 601 37.01 1.35 2.03
C ARG A 601 36.00 1.94 1.06
N ARG A 602 34.77 2.13 1.52
CA ARG A 602 33.73 2.86 0.81
C ARG A 602 33.38 4.13 1.57
N TYR A 603 33.50 5.26 0.92
CA TYR A 603 33.10 6.57 1.42
C TYR A 603 31.76 6.93 0.78
N TYR A 604 30.82 7.35 1.61
CA TYR A 604 29.50 7.79 1.18
C TYR A 604 29.16 9.11 1.86
N CYS A 605 28.86 10.13 1.06
CA CYS A 605 28.41 11.42 1.52
C CYS A 605 27.00 11.70 1.00
N MET A 606 26.11 12.15 1.86
CA MET A 606 24.74 12.54 1.53
C MET A 606 24.48 13.96 2.03
N ALA A 607 24.08 14.84 1.14
CA ALA A 607 23.82 16.25 1.41
C ALA A 607 22.33 16.58 1.20
N TRP A 608 21.77 17.41 2.06
CA TRP A 608 20.40 17.92 1.96
C TRP A 608 20.43 19.41 1.57
N TRP A 609 20.42 19.65 0.27
CA TRP A 609 20.58 20.97 -0.32
C TRP A 609 19.29 21.77 -0.36
N THR A 610 19.34 23.03 0.02
CA THR A 610 18.22 23.97 -0.11
C THR A 610 18.74 25.39 -0.09
N THR A 611 18.18 26.26 -0.92
CA THR A 611 18.58 27.67 -1.01
C THR A 611 17.97 28.54 0.09
N ASP A 612 17.23 27.95 1.04
CA ASP A 612 16.61 28.64 2.17
C ASP A 612 17.59 28.97 3.30
N VAL A 613 18.84 28.48 3.24
CA VAL A 613 19.89 28.72 4.25
C VAL A 613 21.24 29.02 3.59
N PRO A 614 22.17 29.69 4.30
CA PRO A 614 23.56 29.87 3.88
C PRO A 614 24.21 28.57 3.41
N PHE A 615 25.14 28.69 2.46
CA PHE A 615 25.85 27.56 1.84
C PHE A 615 24.95 26.56 1.09
N GLY A 616 23.63 26.78 1.11
CA GLY A 616 22.63 25.98 0.45
C GLY A 616 22.52 24.55 0.99
N ILE A 617 22.77 24.34 2.28
CA ILE A 617 22.89 23.00 2.89
C ILE A 617 22.43 23.03 4.34
N VAL A 618 21.47 22.17 4.70
CA VAL A 618 20.93 22.11 6.08
C VAL A 618 21.54 20.96 6.90
N ARG A 619 21.89 19.87 6.22
CA ARG A 619 22.45 18.67 6.84
C ARG A 619 23.34 17.95 5.84
N PHE A 620 24.41 17.32 6.28
CA PHE A 620 25.08 16.29 5.51
C PHE A 620 25.54 15.13 6.38
N ARG A 621 25.65 13.94 5.78
CA ARG A 621 26.07 12.70 6.45
C ARG A 621 27.25 12.13 5.71
N GLN A 622 28.31 11.82 6.44
CA GLN A 622 29.50 11.15 5.93
C GLN A 622 29.63 9.80 6.60
N THR A 623 29.88 8.79 5.78
CA THR A 623 29.88 7.40 6.20
C THR A 623 31.06 6.68 5.58
N VAL A 624 31.81 5.96 6.39
CA VAL A 624 32.90 5.10 5.93
C VAL A 624 32.55 3.66 6.30
N SER A 625 32.58 2.79 5.30
CA SER A 625 32.40 1.35 5.47
C SER A 625 33.61 0.60 4.96
N ASP A 626 33.80 -0.63 5.44
CA ASP A 626 34.78 -1.55 4.88
C ASP A 626 34.31 -2.11 3.51
N GLY A 627 35.14 -2.96 2.90
CA GLY A 627 34.81 -3.62 1.62
C GLY A 627 33.61 -4.59 1.68
N ARG A 628 33.16 -4.99 2.87
CA ARG A 628 31.97 -5.85 3.09
C ARG A 628 30.70 -5.04 3.37
N GLY A 629 30.82 -3.71 3.49
CA GLY A 629 29.71 -2.82 3.82
C GLY A 629 29.49 -2.64 5.33
N VAL A 630 30.37 -3.15 6.18
CA VAL A 630 30.30 -2.92 7.63
C VAL A 630 30.66 -1.46 7.91
N LEU A 631 29.79 -0.77 8.65
CA LEU A 631 29.97 0.62 9.03
C LEU A 631 31.17 0.77 9.98
N LEU A 632 32.15 1.59 9.61
CA LEU A 632 33.31 1.93 10.43
C LEU A 632 33.10 3.25 11.16
N THR A 633 32.67 4.28 10.43
CA THR A 633 32.36 5.60 11.01
C THR A 633 31.13 6.20 10.34
N GLN A 634 30.36 6.95 11.11
CA GLN A 634 29.29 7.80 10.61
C GLN A 634 29.30 9.11 11.39
N HIS A 635 29.27 10.20 10.63
CA HIS A 635 29.17 11.56 11.13
C HIS A 635 27.96 12.21 10.48
N VAL A 636 27.05 12.74 11.29
CA VAL A 636 25.92 13.54 10.83
C VAL A 636 26.17 14.97 11.26
N TRP A 637 26.31 15.85 10.28
CA TRP A 637 26.51 17.28 10.50
C TRP A 637 25.17 17.98 10.26
N GLN A 638 24.64 18.60 11.30
CA GLN A 638 23.37 19.31 11.29
C GLN A 638 23.63 20.80 11.51
N MET A 639 23.13 21.66 10.62
CA MET A 639 23.13 23.10 10.86
C MET A 639 22.23 23.39 12.06
N VAL A 640 22.78 24.05 13.08
CA VAL A 640 22.07 24.39 14.33
C VAL A 640 21.77 25.87 14.43
N GLU A 641 22.59 26.72 13.80
CA GLU A 641 22.43 28.17 13.77
C GLU A 641 23.04 28.73 12.46
N CYS A 642 22.54 29.85 11.96
CA CYS A 642 23.08 30.51 10.78
C CYS A 642 22.69 32.00 10.70
N SER A 643 23.36 32.73 9.81
CA SER A 643 23.16 34.18 9.61
C SER A 643 21.81 34.56 9.02
N ASP A 644 21.22 33.67 8.22
CA ASP A 644 19.95 33.91 7.52
C ASP A 644 19.17 32.60 7.40
N VAL A 645 17.87 32.67 7.60
CA VAL A 645 16.94 31.55 7.38
C VAL A 645 15.76 32.14 6.62
N ARG A 646 15.59 31.72 5.38
CA ARG A 646 14.47 32.19 4.57
C ARG A 646 13.15 31.76 5.22
N ALA A 647 12.22 32.71 5.33
CA ALA A 647 10.87 32.42 5.81
C ALA A 647 10.20 31.34 4.95
N PHE A 648 9.44 30.46 5.57
CA PHE A 648 8.67 29.47 4.85
C PHE A 648 7.60 30.16 3.99
N VAL A 649 7.59 29.83 2.70
CA VAL A 649 6.53 30.19 1.76
C VAL A 649 5.96 28.88 1.25
N ASN A 650 4.65 28.67 1.44
CA ASN A 650 4.01 27.47 0.94
C ASN A 650 4.06 27.46 -0.60
N PRO A 651 4.84 26.56 -1.22
CA PRO A 651 4.98 26.56 -2.68
C PRO A 651 3.72 26.06 -3.38
N PHE A 652 2.76 25.49 -2.64
CA PHE A 652 1.49 24.98 -3.14
C PHE A 652 0.32 25.93 -2.82
N ALA A 653 0.59 27.18 -2.41
CA ALA A 653 -0.46 28.14 -2.05
C ALA A 653 -1.43 28.38 -3.22
N SER A 654 -0.92 28.57 -4.44
CA SER A 654 -1.75 28.75 -5.64
C SER A 654 -2.59 27.51 -5.98
N GLU A 655 -2.01 26.31 -5.83
CA GLU A 655 -2.73 25.05 -6.05
C GLU A 655 -3.85 24.82 -5.02
N LEU A 656 -3.71 25.37 -3.82
CA LEU A 656 -4.73 25.32 -2.77
C LEU A 656 -5.87 26.30 -3.03
N GLU A 657 -5.58 27.48 -3.58
CA GLU A 657 -6.59 28.49 -3.94
C GLU A 657 -7.51 27.97 -5.05
N ASP A 658 -6.95 27.35 -6.10
CA ASP A 658 -7.72 26.79 -7.22
C ASP A 658 -8.64 25.60 -6.84
N ASN A 659 -8.33 24.88 -5.74
CA ASN A 659 -9.10 23.74 -5.27
C ASN A 659 -10.10 24.09 -4.15
N SER A 660 -10.24 25.37 -3.81
CA SER A 660 -11.13 25.85 -2.73
C SER A 660 -12.50 26.36 -3.22
N GLU A 661 -12.75 26.33 -4.54
CA GLU A 661 -14.06 26.49 -5.19
C GLU A 661 -14.75 25.13 -5.41
#